data_AF-A0ABC8ENM2-F1
#
_entry.id   AF-A0ABC8ENM2-F1
#
_cell.length_a   1.000
_cell.length_b   1.000
_cell.length_c   1.000
_cell.angle_alpha   90.00
_cell.angle_beta   90.00
_cell.angle_gamma   90.00
#
_symmetry.space_group_name_H-M   'P 1'
#
loop_
_entity.id
_entity.type
_entity.pdbx_description
1 polymer ?
#
loop_
_entity_poly.entity_id
_entity_poly.type
_entity_poly.pdbx_seq_one_letter_code
_entity_poly.pdbx_strand_id
1 'polypeptide(L)'
;MNTMLEQLPDTWKKSLDEIQSSVRQFVEGELPRGNNGAADFLLSLEHRLFAIDSWLLDVEQKQALATDPRDVLTLYAAVAMCDIGSADGFSCVLNGNAVEDGNDQAHTDMVSRAHQGIRQSWQQSGAFDLHAAEEIARVCLVSDRDFDTDLELPESAGGSTSGASPNLRLISATIRLSRELDLTPGTAALRICDYLSPENRMDGTRVAEYFDLLGAGPHPTFPGTIQVNIHCRHPEIHRALKHHERAVQNLLNNINRSVRPRFLYSDVIYEIEPEGYSPVDLKFSVDSSAALQLFMGNRLYSDKRVFLRELIQNAIDACNLRRLSDKHYEPSISLKFNEDISIITIRDNGIGMDRQWIEKYFLKIGISFYQSDDIRRINRDTRLDFSFISQFGIGFLSSFLVSDKIVIKTRKPSQPGLMITITDLEDYFDVRSLGTDFPAGTEVSIHLKPSAIDYCRSLEYLGYLKTNIRFLKVPVDFESETGKHTIIGEETFAYERDERTETEFIAPLDFSSSEGYLLLRGKKPADRIVALETVSGGVSVFQDGIFVTQIDTLLPDGARNYVIGRINLMGEEKCELSMDRNRLFWTDAQLSGIRRKILHGLIDIANLMLDALDTQDSAPTSRQSITNILASFFDFNLIDDGMYQRLYPPLQQVVEKKFRDFVRINFAHTRNMSHVPEADGYAEDWQRVVIGSFKKK
;
A
#
# COMPACT_ATOMS: atom_id res chain seq x y z
N MET A 1 -1.80 -15.15 -48.47
CA MET A 1 -2.80 -15.91 -47.71
C MET A 1 -3.94 -16.39 -48.62
N ASN A 2 -4.61 -15.53 -49.40
CA ASN A 2 -5.62 -15.97 -50.39
C ASN A 2 -5.16 -17.06 -51.37
N THR A 3 -3.96 -16.96 -51.94
CA THR A 3 -3.39 -18.02 -52.80
C THR A 3 -3.13 -19.34 -52.07
N MET A 4 -2.93 -19.29 -50.75
CA MET A 4 -2.76 -20.49 -49.90
C MET A 4 -4.12 -21.07 -49.48
N LEU A 5 -5.14 -20.22 -49.24
CA LEU A 5 -6.53 -20.67 -49.10
C LEU A 5 -7.00 -21.42 -50.36
N GLU A 6 -6.61 -20.95 -51.55
CA GLU A 6 -6.88 -21.64 -52.82
C GLU A 6 -6.09 -22.96 -52.99
N GLN A 7 -5.00 -23.16 -52.24
CA GLN A 7 -4.19 -24.38 -52.25
C GLN A 7 -4.56 -25.35 -51.13
N LEU A 8 -5.48 -24.99 -50.24
CA LEU A 8 -6.02 -25.89 -49.23
C LEU A 8 -6.68 -27.11 -49.89
N PRO A 9 -6.58 -28.30 -49.25
CA PRO A 9 -7.37 -29.46 -49.67
C PRO A 9 -8.86 -29.09 -49.77
N ASP A 10 -9.59 -29.62 -50.76
CA ASP A 10 -11.02 -29.29 -50.96
C ASP A 10 -11.87 -29.60 -49.72
N THR A 11 -11.46 -30.59 -48.93
CA THR A 11 -12.07 -30.91 -47.63
C THR A 11 -11.94 -29.75 -46.63
N TRP A 12 -10.81 -29.03 -46.62
CA TRP A 12 -10.53 -27.94 -45.69
C TRP A 12 -11.22 -26.64 -46.10
N LYS A 13 -11.27 -26.35 -47.41
CA LYS A 13 -12.07 -25.24 -47.95
C LYS A 13 -13.54 -25.42 -47.62
N LYS A 14 -14.07 -26.62 -47.84
CA LYS A 14 -15.44 -26.98 -47.48
C LYS A 14 -15.70 -26.75 -45.98
N SER A 15 -14.73 -27.08 -45.13
CA SER A 15 -14.85 -26.83 -43.69
C SER A 15 -14.79 -25.36 -43.32
N LEU A 16 -13.95 -24.54 -43.97
CA LEU A 16 -13.97 -23.09 -43.76
C LEU A 16 -15.32 -22.48 -44.18
N ASP A 17 -15.85 -22.91 -45.32
CA ASP A 17 -17.18 -22.48 -45.81
C ASP A 17 -18.30 -22.90 -44.86
N GLU A 18 -18.24 -24.13 -44.32
CA GLU A 18 -19.17 -24.64 -43.31
C GLU A 18 -19.06 -23.85 -42.01
N ILE A 19 -17.85 -23.53 -41.54
CA ILE A 19 -17.62 -22.72 -40.33
C ILE A 19 -18.23 -21.34 -40.52
N GLN A 20 -17.91 -20.65 -41.61
CA GLN A 20 -18.45 -19.32 -41.91
C GLN A 20 -19.97 -19.35 -42.04
N SER A 21 -20.53 -20.41 -42.65
CA SER A 21 -21.98 -20.62 -42.75
C SER A 21 -22.63 -20.86 -41.38
N SER A 22 -21.99 -21.65 -40.51
CA SER A 22 -22.46 -21.90 -39.15
C SER A 22 -22.39 -20.66 -38.27
N VAL A 23 -21.32 -19.86 -38.37
CA VAL A 23 -21.23 -18.55 -37.69
C VAL A 23 -22.36 -17.64 -38.16
N ARG A 24 -22.58 -17.54 -39.47
CA ARG A 24 -23.65 -16.73 -40.03
C ARG A 24 -25.03 -17.19 -39.55
N GLN A 25 -25.31 -18.49 -39.57
CA GLN A 25 -26.57 -19.05 -39.05
C GLN A 25 -26.77 -18.81 -37.55
N PHE A 26 -25.71 -18.92 -36.75
CA PHE A 26 -25.76 -18.64 -35.31
C PHE A 26 -26.06 -17.15 -35.05
N VAL A 27 -25.35 -16.25 -35.73
CA VAL A 27 -25.52 -14.80 -35.65
C VAL A 27 -26.94 -14.38 -36.08
N GLU A 28 -27.48 -14.97 -37.15
CA GLU A 28 -28.84 -14.69 -37.63
C GLU A 28 -29.95 -15.31 -36.75
N GLY A 29 -29.62 -16.34 -35.96
CA GLY A 29 -30.56 -17.12 -35.16
C GLY A 29 -30.69 -16.67 -33.70
N GLU A 30 -29.58 -16.32 -33.04
CA GLU A 30 -29.53 -16.03 -31.60
C GLU A 30 -29.45 -14.54 -31.24
N LEU A 31 -29.03 -13.65 -32.16
CA LEU A 31 -28.99 -12.22 -31.86
C LEU A 31 -30.40 -11.59 -31.92
N PRO A 32 -30.75 -10.67 -31.01
CA PRO A 32 -32.09 -10.09 -30.96
C PRO A 32 -32.48 -9.43 -32.28
N ARG A 33 -33.66 -9.77 -32.83
CA ARG A 33 -34.22 -9.25 -34.09
C ARG A 33 -34.63 -7.75 -34.06
N GLY A 34 -33.97 -6.93 -33.25
CA GLY A 34 -34.35 -5.55 -32.95
C GLY A 34 -33.36 -4.45 -33.33
N ASN A 35 -32.09 -4.76 -33.61
CA ASN A 35 -31.08 -3.80 -34.05
C ASN A 35 -30.17 -4.46 -35.09
N ASN A 36 -29.47 -3.68 -35.92
CA ASN A 36 -28.59 -4.12 -37.02
C ASN A 36 -27.43 -5.07 -36.62
N GLY A 37 -27.43 -5.66 -35.42
CA GLY A 37 -26.31 -6.41 -34.83
C GLY A 37 -25.77 -7.57 -35.66
N ALA A 38 -26.61 -8.28 -36.43
CA ALA A 38 -26.12 -9.32 -37.34
C ALA A 38 -25.32 -8.73 -38.52
N ALA A 39 -25.76 -7.59 -39.06
CA ALA A 39 -25.05 -6.89 -40.13
C ALA A 39 -23.77 -6.23 -39.61
N ASP A 40 -23.82 -5.63 -38.42
CA ASP A 40 -22.66 -4.99 -37.78
C ASP A 40 -21.58 -6.03 -37.41
N PHE A 41 -21.99 -7.23 -36.96
CA PHE A 41 -21.09 -8.34 -36.69
C PHE A 41 -20.37 -8.83 -37.95
N LEU A 42 -21.11 -9.01 -39.04
CA LEU A 42 -20.52 -9.43 -40.33
C LEU A 42 -19.57 -8.36 -40.87
N LEU A 43 -19.90 -7.08 -40.71
CA LEU A 43 -19.04 -5.96 -41.10
C LEU A 43 -17.73 -5.94 -40.29
N SER A 44 -17.80 -6.12 -38.96
CA SER A 44 -16.62 -6.26 -38.08
C SER A 44 -15.71 -7.41 -38.52
N LEU A 45 -16.30 -8.55 -38.88
CA LEU A 45 -15.56 -9.71 -39.36
C LEU A 45 -14.78 -9.40 -40.64
N GLU A 46 -15.46 -8.80 -41.63
CA GLU A 46 -14.85 -8.43 -42.91
C GLU A 46 -13.73 -7.40 -42.73
N HIS A 47 -13.93 -6.40 -41.87
CA HIS A 47 -12.92 -5.38 -41.59
C HIS A 47 -11.66 -5.95 -40.95
N ARG A 48 -11.78 -6.87 -39.99
CA ARG A 48 -10.61 -7.48 -39.34
C ARG A 48 -9.86 -8.42 -40.27
N LEU A 49 -10.56 -9.24 -41.06
CA LEU A 49 -9.92 -10.08 -42.07
C LEU A 49 -9.18 -9.22 -43.11
N PHE A 50 -9.82 -8.15 -43.58
CA PHE A 50 -9.20 -7.20 -44.49
C PHE A 50 -7.94 -6.56 -43.89
N ALA A 51 -7.98 -6.13 -42.63
CA ALA A 51 -6.83 -5.54 -41.94
C ALA A 51 -5.66 -6.52 -41.85
N ILE A 52 -5.93 -7.75 -41.38
CA ILE A 52 -4.96 -8.85 -41.26
C ILE A 52 -4.29 -9.13 -42.61
N ASP A 53 -5.08 -9.27 -43.67
CA ASP A 53 -4.58 -9.60 -45.00
C ASP A 53 -3.87 -8.45 -45.70
N SER A 54 -4.33 -7.23 -45.51
CA SER A 54 -3.89 -6.10 -46.32
C SER A 54 -2.67 -5.41 -45.74
N TRP A 55 -2.65 -5.17 -44.43
CA TRP A 55 -1.67 -4.25 -43.85
C TRP A 55 -1.17 -4.61 -42.46
N LEU A 56 -1.93 -5.33 -41.63
CA LEU A 56 -1.55 -5.61 -40.25
C LEU A 56 -0.38 -6.60 -40.15
N LEU A 57 -0.34 -7.59 -41.05
CA LEU A 57 0.75 -8.54 -41.17
C LEU A 57 1.66 -8.20 -42.35
N ASP A 58 2.97 -8.29 -42.13
CA ASP A 58 3.98 -8.14 -43.17
C ASP A 58 4.24 -9.44 -43.95
N VAL A 59 5.19 -9.40 -44.89
CA VAL A 59 5.54 -10.54 -45.74
C VAL A 59 6.14 -11.70 -44.92
N GLU A 60 6.98 -11.41 -43.93
CA GLU A 60 7.66 -12.43 -43.12
C GLU A 60 6.64 -13.16 -42.22
N GLN A 61 5.75 -12.41 -41.57
CA GLN A 61 4.67 -12.94 -40.75
C GLN A 61 3.69 -13.77 -41.57
N LYS A 62 3.31 -13.29 -42.76
CA LYS A 62 2.45 -14.05 -43.70
C LYS A 62 3.12 -15.33 -44.16
N GLN A 63 4.43 -15.34 -44.38
CA GLN A 63 5.19 -16.54 -44.71
C GLN A 63 5.28 -17.52 -43.53
N ALA A 64 5.50 -17.01 -42.33
CA ALA A 64 5.52 -17.82 -41.11
C ALA A 64 4.17 -18.54 -40.91
N LEU A 65 3.05 -17.85 -41.11
CA LEU A 65 1.70 -18.43 -41.03
C LEU A 65 1.36 -19.32 -42.24
N ALA A 66 1.94 -19.06 -43.42
CA ALA A 66 1.71 -19.86 -44.62
C ALA A 66 2.57 -21.14 -44.67
N THR A 67 3.40 -21.39 -43.66
CA THR A 67 4.26 -22.59 -43.61
C THR A 67 3.44 -23.86 -43.34
N ASP A 68 2.37 -23.75 -42.54
CA ASP A 68 1.37 -24.79 -42.35
C ASP A 68 -0.02 -24.27 -42.76
N PRO A 69 -0.71 -24.90 -43.73
CA PRO A 69 -2.07 -24.51 -44.08
C PRO A 69 -3.07 -24.55 -42.89
N ARG A 70 -2.76 -25.27 -41.80
CA ARG A 70 -3.54 -25.28 -40.54
C ARG A 70 -3.54 -23.94 -39.84
N ASP A 71 -2.45 -23.18 -39.93
CA ASP A 71 -2.31 -21.89 -39.25
C ASP A 71 -3.20 -20.84 -39.91
N VAL A 72 -3.28 -20.89 -41.25
CA VAL A 72 -4.19 -20.06 -42.04
C VAL A 72 -5.64 -20.44 -41.72
N LEU A 73 -5.98 -21.75 -41.72
CA LEU A 73 -7.32 -22.19 -41.35
C LEU A 73 -7.70 -21.75 -39.92
N THR A 74 -6.78 -21.95 -38.97
CA THR A 74 -6.98 -21.60 -37.55
C THR A 74 -7.15 -20.10 -37.37
N LEU A 75 -6.37 -19.26 -38.05
CA LEU A 75 -6.48 -17.81 -38.00
C LEU A 75 -7.85 -17.34 -38.52
N TYR A 76 -8.26 -17.76 -39.71
CA TYR A 76 -9.55 -17.33 -40.28
C TYR A 76 -10.74 -17.86 -39.49
N ALA A 77 -10.69 -19.12 -39.04
CA ALA A 77 -11.72 -19.69 -38.19
C ALA A 77 -11.78 -18.97 -36.84
N ALA A 78 -10.65 -18.78 -36.15
CA ALA A 78 -10.64 -18.11 -34.86
C ALA A 78 -11.11 -16.64 -34.96
N VAL A 79 -10.79 -15.91 -36.03
CA VAL A 79 -11.33 -14.55 -36.26
C VAL A 79 -12.87 -14.57 -36.35
N ALA A 80 -13.46 -15.57 -37.00
CA ALA A 80 -14.92 -15.74 -37.06
C ALA A 80 -15.54 -16.18 -35.72
N MET A 81 -14.81 -16.93 -34.90
CA MET A 81 -15.32 -17.55 -33.67
C MET A 81 -15.08 -16.72 -32.40
N CYS A 82 -14.08 -15.85 -32.37
CA CYS A 82 -13.69 -15.09 -31.17
C CYS A 82 -14.80 -14.21 -30.59
N ASP A 83 -15.76 -13.80 -31.43
CA ASP A 83 -16.82 -12.88 -31.02
C ASP A 83 -18.18 -13.56 -30.82
N ILE A 84 -18.27 -14.88 -31.04
CA ILE A 84 -19.46 -15.69 -30.72
C ILE A 84 -19.70 -15.74 -29.20
N GLY A 85 -18.64 -15.64 -28.38
CA GLY A 85 -18.75 -15.49 -26.93
C GLY A 85 -19.15 -14.09 -26.46
N SER A 86 -18.96 -13.06 -27.29
CA SER A 86 -19.22 -11.66 -26.94
C SER A 86 -20.72 -11.30 -26.94
N ALA A 87 -21.61 -12.21 -27.33
CA ALA A 87 -23.05 -11.99 -27.39
C ALA A 87 -23.70 -11.68 -26.02
N ASP A 88 -23.22 -12.30 -24.93
CA ASP A 88 -23.68 -11.97 -23.57
C ASP A 88 -23.17 -10.59 -23.12
N GLY A 89 -21.93 -10.24 -23.47
CA GLY A 89 -21.38 -8.90 -23.23
C GLY A 89 -22.13 -7.81 -24.02
N PHE A 90 -22.48 -8.11 -25.27
CA PHE A 90 -23.41 -7.30 -26.08
C PHE A 90 -24.75 -7.14 -25.38
N SER A 91 -25.39 -8.22 -24.91
CA SER A 91 -26.68 -8.16 -24.21
C SER A 91 -26.61 -7.38 -22.89
N CYS A 92 -25.55 -7.54 -22.09
CA CYS A 92 -25.35 -6.81 -20.83
C CYS A 92 -25.13 -5.30 -21.06
N VAL A 93 -24.27 -4.95 -22.02
CA VAL A 93 -23.95 -3.57 -22.38
C VAL A 93 -25.14 -2.87 -23.07
N LEU A 94 -25.90 -3.59 -23.91
CA LEU A 94 -27.10 -3.05 -24.58
C LEU A 94 -28.29 -2.85 -23.61
N ASN A 95 -28.31 -3.54 -22.46
CA ASN A 95 -29.38 -3.42 -21.45
C ASN A 95 -29.01 -2.48 -20.29
N GLY A 96 -27.88 -1.77 -20.36
CA GLY A 96 -27.45 -0.81 -19.33
C GLY A 96 -26.94 -1.43 -18.02
N ASN A 97 -26.76 -2.75 -17.96
CA ASN A 97 -26.17 -3.43 -16.80
C ASN A 97 -24.66 -3.55 -17.04
N ALA A 98 -23.88 -2.62 -16.48
CA ALA A 98 -22.43 -2.80 -16.40
C ALA A 98 -22.13 -4.11 -15.64
N VAL A 99 -21.13 -4.86 -16.09
CA VAL A 99 -20.62 -6.03 -15.36
C VAL A 99 -19.99 -5.51 -14.06
N GLU A 100 -20.76 -5.52 -12.97
CA GLU A 100 -20.30 -5.00 -11.67
C GLU A 100 -19.38 -5.95 -10.90
N ASP A 101 -19.15 -7.17 -11.37
CA ASP A 101 -18.33 -8.14 -10.63
C ASP A 101 -17.08 -8.56 -11.41
N GLY A 102 -15.92 -8.24 -10.85
CA GLY A 102 -14.61 -8.81 -11.20
C GLY A 102 -14.50 -10.29 -10.84
N ASN A 103 -15.43 -11.12 -11.31
CA ASN A 103 -15.45 -12.54 -11.09
C ASN A 103 -14.97 -13.27 -12.36
N ASP A 104 -13.81 -13.92 -12.26
CA ASP A 104 -13.23 -14.88 -13.22
C ASP A 104 -14.23 -15.97 -13.69
N GLN A 105 -15.36 -16.13 -13.01
CA GLN A 105 -16.40 -17.10 -13.31
C GLN A 105 -17.13 -16.84 -14.65
N ALA A 106 -17.40 -15.58 -15.02
CA ALA A 106 -18.17 -15.26 -16.23
C ALA A 106 -17.37 -15.52 -17.54
N HIS A 107 -16.07 -15.22 -17.53
CA HIS A 107 -15.16 -15.57 -18.63
C HIS A 107 -14.98 -17.09 -18.78
N THR A 108 -14.97 -17.82 -17.66
CA THR A 108 -14.90 -19.30 -17.65
C THR A 108 -16.15 -19.93 -18.30
N ASP A 109 -17.31 -19.27 -18.16
CA ASP A 109 -18.59 -19.70 -18.73
C ASP A 109 -18.73 -19.37 -20.23
N MET A 110 -18.12 -18.26 -20.68
CA MET A 110 -18.05 -17.86 -22.10
C MET A 110 -17.18 -18.83 -22.93
N VAL A 111 -16.03 -19.22 -22.38
CA VAL A 111 -15.07 -20.17 -22.98
C VAL A 111 -15.68 -21.58 -23.06
N SER A 112 -16.39 -22.00 -22.01
CA SER A 112 -17.04 -23.31 -21.97
C SER A 112 -18.18 -23.42 -22.99
N ARG A 113 -18.95 -22.35 -23.20
CA ARG A 113 -20.07 -22.29 -24.17
C ARG A 113 -19.61 -22.23 -25.62
N ALA A 114 -18.59 -21.43 -25.94
CA ALA A 114 -17.95 -21.47 -27.26
C ALA A 114 -17.36 -22.86 -27.54
N HIS A 115 -16.68 -23.46 -26.57
CA HIS A 115 -16.15 -24.81 -26.69
C HIS A 115 -17.25 -25.89 -26.89
N GLN A 116 -18.41 -25.77 -26.24
CA GLN A 116 -19.53 -26.71 -26.39
C GLN A 116 -20.30 -26.54 -27.71
N GLY A 117 -20.60 -25.31 -28.11
CA GLY A 117 -21.36 -25.01 -29.33
C GLY A 117 -20.59 -25.39 -30.60
N ILE A 118 -19.28 -25.12 -30.63
CA ILE A 118 -18.39 -25.48 -31.73
C ILE A 118 -18.29 -27.00 -31.86
N ARG A 119 -18.10 -27.69 -30.74
CA ARG A 119 -17.97 -29.15 -30.70
C ARG A 119 -19.26 -29.87 -31.11
N GLN A 120 -20.43 -29.35 -30.73
CA GLN A 120 -21.73 -29.94 -31.12
C GLN A 120 -22.08 -29.70 -32.59
N SER A 121 -21.88 -28.48 -33.10
CA SER A 121 -22.18 -28.14 -34.51
C SER A 121 -21.29 -28.93 -35.48
N TRP A 122 -20.00 -29.08 -35.15
CA TRP A 122 -19.04 -29.79 -36.02
C TRP A 122 -19.15 -31.31 -35.94
N GLN A 123 -19.55 -31.88 -34.80
CA GLN A 123 -19.86 -33.31 -34.72
C GLN A 123 -21.08 -33.71 -35.58
N GLN A 124 -22.00 -32.79 -35.84
CA GLN A 124 -23.20 -33.03 -36.64
C GLN A 124 -22.99 -32.89 -38.15
N SER A 125 -22.03 -32.08 -38.59
CA SER A 125 -21.71 -31.88 -40.02
C SER A 125 -20.86 -33.00 -40.63
N GLY A 126 -20.30 -33.88 -39.80
CA GLY A 126 -19.54 -35.06 -40.25
C GLY A 126 -18.18 -34.73 -40.90
N ALA A 127 -17.73 -33.48 -40.80
CA ALA A 127 -16.44 -33.03 -41.27
C ALA A 127 -15.52 -32.70 -40.08
N PHE A 128 -14.32 -33.29 -40.09
CA PHE A 128 -13.09 -32.83 -39.43
C PHE A 128 -12.54 -33.42 -38.11
N ASP A 129 -11.21 -33.24 -38.00
CA ASP A 129 -10.25 -33.61 -36.96
C ASP A 129 -10.48 -32.84 -35.64
N LEU A 130 -10.71 -33.57 -34.55
CA LEU A 130 -10.98 -33.02 -33.21
C LEU A 130 -9.84 -32.11 -32.72
N HIS A 131 -8.63 -32.31 -33.21
CA HIS A 131 -7.44 -31.54 -32.82
C HIS A 131 -7.49 -30.09 -33.30
N ALA A 132 -7.90 -29.85 -34.56
CA ALA A 132 -8.00 -28.50 -35.11
C ALA A 132 -9.06 -27.64 -34.40
N ALA A 133 -10.16 -28.28 -33.96
CA ALA A 133 -11.20 -27.62 -33.17
C ALA A 133 -10.67 -27.17 -31.80
N GLU A 134 -9.87 -28.01 -31.13
CA GLU A 134 -9.22 -27.67 -29.87
C GLU A 134 -8.19 -26.55 -30.03
N GLU A 135 -7.46 -26.50 -31.14
CA GLU A 135 -6.51 -25.42 -31.43
C GLU A 135 -7.21 -24.07 -31.64
N ILE A 136 -8.28 -24.03 -32.43
CA ILE A 136 -9.09 -22.82 -32.63
C ILE A 136 -9.67 -22.32 -31.31
N ALA A 137 -10.21 -23.22 -30.48
CA ALA A 137 -10.73 -22.85 -29.16
C ALA A 137 -9.64 -22.28 -28.24
N ARG A 138 -8.42 -22.85 -28.27
CA ARG A 138 -7.27 -22.33 -27.50
C ARG A 138 -6.85 -20.95 -27.97
N VAL A 139 -6.80 -20.70 -29.27
CA VAL A 139 -6.48 -19.37 -29.83
C VAL A 139 -7.50 -18.33 -29.38
N CYS A 140 -8.79 -18.65 -29.46
CA CYS A 140 -9.85 -17.76 -28.98
C CYS A 140 -9.68 -17.43 -27.49
N LEU A 141 -9.38 -18.43 -26.66
CA LEU A 141 -9.13 -18.26 -25.22
C LEU A 141 -7.93 -17.35 -24.93
N VAL A 142 -6.80 -17.60 -25.59
CA VAL A 142 -5.55 -16.87 -25.35
C VAL A 142 -5.66 -15.42 -25.84
N SER A 143 -6.39 -15.18 -26.93
CA SER A 143 -6.60 -13.83 -27.46
C SER A 143 -7.37 -12.90 -26.50
N ASP A 144 -8.06 -13.44 -25.49
CA ASP A 144 -8.86 -12.66 -24.53
C ASP A 144 -8.08 -12.26 -23.27
N ARG A 145 -6.89 -12.85 -23.02
CA ARG A 145 -6.08 -12.62 -21.79
C ARG A 145 -4.98 -11.56 -21.97
N ASP A 146 -4.58 -10.93 -20.87
CA ASP A 146 -3.44 -9.99 -20.83
C ASP A 146 -2.10 -10.71 -21.04
N PHE A 147 -1.30 -10.20 -21.99
CA PHE A 147 0.02 -10.72 -22.37
C PHE A 147 1.14 -10.50 -21.31
N ASP A 148 0.80 -9.96 -20.14
CA ASP A 148 1.76 -9.63 -19.06
C ASP A 148 1.99 -10.80 -18.07
N THR A 149 1.15 -11.85 -18.15
CA THR A 149 1.38 -13.10 -17.44
C THR A 149 2.13 -14.06 -18.35
N ASP A 150 3.20 -14.67 -17.84
CA ASP A 150 3.94 -15.73 -18.53
C ASP A 150 2.96 -16.69 -19.20
N LEU A 151 2.96 -16.68 -20.54
CA LEU A 151 2.19 -17.58 -21.38
C LEU A 151 2.74 -19.00 -21.22
N GLU A 152 2.52 -19.62 -20.06
CA GLU A 152 2.51 -21.08 -19.92
C GLU A 152 1.35 -21.59 -20.76
N LEU A 153 1.61 -21.75 -22.05
CA LEU A 153 0.82 -22.65 -22.88
C LEU A 153 0.97 -24.02 -22.22
N PRO A 154 -0.10 -24.67 -21.73
CA PRO A 154 0.03 -25.99 -21.15
C PRO A 154 0.66 -26.91 -22.19
N GLU A 155 1.85 -27.44 -21.87
CA GLU A 155 2.54 -28.40 -22.72
C GLU A 155 1.61 -29.58 -23.01
N SER A 156 1.61 -29.98 -24.27
CA SER A 156 0.91 -31.11 -24.86
C SER A 156 0.55 -32.23 -23.87
N ALA A 157 -0.74 -32.36 -23.55
CA ALA A 157 -1.27 -33.60 -23.02
C ALA A 157 -1.39 -34.62 -24.17
N GLY A 158 -0.29 -35.31 -24.45
CA GLY A 158 -0.25 -36.63 -25.08
C GLY A 158 -0.59 -36.75 -26.57
N GLY A 159 0.36 -37.32 -27.34
CA GLY A 159 0.06 -38.02 -28.58
C GLY A 159 0.70 -37.42 -29.83
N SER A 160 1.83 -37.99 -30.22
CA SER A 160 2.51 -37.74 -31.50
C SER A 160 1.61 -37.96 -32.72
N THR A 161 1.54 -36.98 -33.62
CA THR A 161 1.75 -37.20 -35.06
C THR A 161 2.45 -35.98 -35.67
N SER A 162 3.33 -36.23 -36.63
CA SER A 162 4.22 -35.28 -37.29
C SER A 162 3.49 -34.11 -37.99
N GLY A 163 3.85 -32.88 -37.62
CA GLY A 163 3.46 -31.61 -38.26
C GLY A 163 3.84 -30.47 -37.31
N ALA A 164 4.40 -29.37 -37.79
CA ALA A 164 4.80 -28.25 -36.93
C ALA A 164 3.58 -27.75 -36.11
N SER A 165 3.75 -27.51 -34.81
CA SER A 165 2.64 -26.93 -34.03
C SER A 165 2.35 -25.52 -34.55
N PRO A 166 1.09 -25.06 -34.58
CA PRO A 166 0.76 -23.74 -35.11
C PRO A 166 1.53 -22.63 -34.40
N ASN A 167 1.82 -21.52 -35.09
CA ASN A 167 2.34 -20.32 -34.44
C ASN A 167 1.24 -19.60 -33.62
N LEU A 168 0.70 -20.30 -32.62
CA LEU A 168 -0.46 -19.91 -31.81
C LEU A 168 -0.29 -18.54 -31.17
N ARG A 169 0.94 -18.19 -30.77
CA ARG A 169 1.25 -16.88 -30.18
C ARG A 169 1.11 -15.75 -31.19
N LEU A 170 1.61 -15.94 -32.41
CA LEU A 170 1.45 -14.96 -33.49
C LEU A 170 -0.02 -14.82 -33.90
N ILE A 171 -0.73 -15.94 -34.04
CA ILE A 171 -2.16 -15.96 -34.39
C ILE A 171 -2.98 -15.23 -33.31
N SER A 172 -2.78 -15.56 -32.03
CA SER A 172 -3.53 -14.95 -30.91
C SER A 172 -3.24 -13.46 -30.78
N ALA A 173 -1.98 -13.04 -30.93
CA ALA A 173 -1.60 -11.63 -30.90
C ALA A 173 -2.20 -10.84 -32.07
N THR A 174 -2.22 -11.44 -33.28
CA THR A 174 -2.82 -10.84 -34.48
C THR A 174 -4.32 -10.62 -34.29
N ILE A 175 -5.02 -11.63 -33.76
CA ILE A 175 -6.46 -11.56 -33.48
C ILE A 175 -6.75 -10.52 -32.41
N ARG A 176 -5.97 -10.49 -31.33
CA ARG A 176 -6.21 -9.50 -30.26
C ARG A 176 -5.99 -8.07 -30.77
N LEU A 177 -4.89 -7.82 -31.49
CA LEU A 177 -4.61 -6.49 -32.03
C LEU A 177 -5.68 -6.06 -33.05
N SER A 178 -6.13 -6.95 -33.94
CA SER A 178 -7.20 -6.62 -34.89
C SER A 178 -8.54 -6.34 -34.20
N ARG A 179 -8.86 -7.04 -33.10
CA ARG A 179 -10.08 -6.79 -32.28
C ARG A 179 -10.08 -5.46 -31.55
N GLU A 180 -8.92 -4.97 -31.10
CA GLU A 180 -8.82 -3.68 -30.41
C GLU A 180 -8.84 -2.49 -31.37
N LEU A 181 -8.39 -2.69 -32.62
CA LEU A 181 -8.41 -1.68 -33.68
C LEU A 181 -9.77 -1.59 -34.38
N ASP A 182 -10.64 -2.58 -34.19
CA ASP A 182 -11.99 -2.59 -34.75
C ASP A 182 -12.97 -1.78 -33.88
N LEU A 183 -13.18 -0.53 -34.29
CA LEU A 183 -14.11 0.42 -33.68
C LEU A 183 -15.38 0.62 -34.52
N THR A 184 -15.83 -0.42 -35.24
CA THR A 184 -17.10 -0.38 -35.96
C THR A 184 -18.30 -0.21 -35.01
N PRO A 185 -19.47 0.26 -35.49
CA PRO A 185 -20.63 0.52 -34.63
C PRO A 185 -21.03 -0.64 -33.72
N GLY A 186 -20.90 -1.88 -34.19
CA GLY A 186 -21.15 -3.08 -33.39
C GLY A 186 -20.19 -3.24 -32.21
N THR A 187 -18.89 -3.01 -32.39
CA THR A 187 -17.86 -3.28 -31.37
C THR A 187 -17.48 -2.05 -30.55
N ALA A 188 -17.83 -0.84 -31.01
CA ALA A 188 -17.48 0.44 -30.40
C ALA A 188 -17.83 0.51 -28.91
N ALA A 189 -19.02 0.04 -28.53
CA ALA A 189 -19.46 0.04 -27.14
C ALA A 189 -18.55 -0.81 -26.25
N LEU A 190 -18.17 -2.02 -26.71
CA LEU A 190 -17.32 -2.95 -25.97
C LEU A 190 -15.90 -2.43 -25.75
N ARG A 191 -15.43 -1.51 -26.60
CA ARG A 191 -14.08 -0.96 -26.53
C ARG A 191 -14.00 0.35 -25.77
N ILE A 192 -15.04 1.17 -25.84
CA ILE A 192 -14.97 2.55 -25.37
C ILE A 192 -15.67 2.77 -24.02
N CYS A 193 -16.68 1.95 -23.66
CA CYS A 193 -17.46 2.17 -22.43
C CYS A 193 -16.61 2.14 -21.15
N ASP A 194 -15.61 1.26 -21.08
CA ASP A 194 -14.75 1.11 -19.89
C ASP A 194 -13.87 2.34 -19.63
N TYR A 195 -13.68 3.20 -20.63
CA TYR A 195 -12.89 4.43 -20.53
C TYR A 195 -13.75 5.68 -20.24
N LEU A 196 -15.07 5.53 -20.09
CA LEU A 196 -15.97 6.63 -19.71
C LEU A 196 -16.01 6.82 -18.20
N SER A 197 -16.02 8.09 -17.76
CA SER A 197 -16.15 8.44 -16.34
C SER A 197 -17.48 7.93 -15.76
N PRO A 198 -17.54 7.48 -14.49
CA PRO A 198 -18.77 6.95 -13.87
C PRO A 198 -19.99 7.87 -13.98
N GLU A 199 -19.75 9.18 -13.88
CA GLU A 199 -20.77 10.25 -13.94
C GLU A 199 -21.30 10.49 -15.37
N ASN A 200 -20.55 10.09 -16.39
CA ASN A 200 -20.84 10.28 -17.81
C ASN A 200 -21.10 8.96 -18.55
N ARG A 201 -21.41 7.88 -17.81
CA ARG A 201 -21.74 6.57 -18.40
C ARG A 201 -22.97 6.72 -19.30
N MET A 202 -22.71 6.77 -20.59
CA MET A 202 -23.75 6.71 -21.61
C MET A 202 -24.28 5.28 -21.70
N ASP A 203 -25.53 5.14 -22.15
CA ASP A 203 -26.02 3.84 -22.60
C ASP A 203 -25.07 3.32 -23.70
N GLY A 204 -24.51 2.13 -23.50
CA GLY A 204 -23.51 1.54 -24.40
C GLY A 204 -24.03 1.40 -25.83
N THR A 205 -25.36 1.29 -26.00
CA THR A 205 -26.04 1.28 -27.30
C THR A 205 -25.77 2.53 -28.14
N ARG A 206 -25.43 3.67 -27.52
CA ARG A 206 -25.35 4.99 -28.17
C ARG A 206 -23.93 5.48 -28.41
N VAL A 207 -22.92 4.77 -27.90
CA VAL A 207 -21.51 5.16 -28.05
C VAL A 207 -21.11 5.34 -29.52
N ALA A 208 -21.60 4.45 -30.40
CA ALA A 208 -21.37 4.51 -31.84
C ALA A 208 -22.05 5.71 -32.52
N GLU A 209 -23.02 6.39 -31.90
CA GLU A 209 -23.64 7.59 -32.47
C GLU A 209 -22.70 8.80 -32.44
N TYR A 210 -21.74 8.79 -31.50
CA TYR A 210 -20.90 9.94 -31.19
C TYR A 210 -19.55 9.95 -31.90
N PHE A 211 -19.22 8.92 -32.68
CA PHE A 211 -18.05 8.94 -33.53
C PHE A 211 -18.20 8.01 -34.75
N ASP A 212 -17.52 8.35 -35.84
CA ASP A 212 -17.43 7.50 -37.03
C ASP A 212 -15.97 7.08 -37.23
N LEU A 213 -15.75 5.79 -37.43
CA LEU A 213 -14.46 5.26 -37.88
C LEU A 213 -14.33 5.51 -39.39
N LEU A 214 -13.43 6.40 -39.80
CA LEU A 214 -13.18 6.71 -41.21
C LEU A 214 -12.22 5.69 -41.86
N GLY A 215 -11.35 5.08 -41.06
CA GLY A 215 -10.48 3.99 -41.48
C GLY A 215 -9.32 3.73 -40.52
N ALA A 216 -8.74 2.53 -40.63
CA ALA A 216 -7.53 2.14 -39.92
C ALA A 216 -6.54 1.51 -40.90
N GLY A 217 -5.26 1.86 -40.81
CA GLY A 217 -4.23 1.38 -41.73
C GLY A 217 -2.82 1.87 -41.41
N PRO A 218 -1.83 1.60 -42.27
CA PRO A 218 -0.50 2.16 -42.15
C PRO A 218 -0.55 3.69 -42.26
N HIS A 219 0.17 4.37 -41.40
CA HIS A 219 0.29 5.82 -41.48
C HIS A 219 1.03 6.22 -42.77
N PRO A 220 0.52 7.17 -43.57
CA PRO A 220 1.11 7.52 -44.87
C PRO A 220 2.52 8.11 -44.77
N THR A 221 2.78 8.87 -43.70
CA THR A 221 4.06 9.59 -43.47
C THR A 221 5.04 8.90 -42.51
N PHE A 222 4.56 8.18 -41.48
CA PHE A 222 5.40 7.59 -40.44
C PHE A 222 5.48 6.07 -40.62
N PRO A 223 6.62 5.54 -41.12
CA PRO A 223 6.80 4.10 -41.26
C PRO A 223 6.73 3.40 -39.90
N GLY A 224 6.08 2.23 -39.85
CA GLY A 224 5.94 1.46 -38.61
C GLY A 224 4.85 2.02 -37.66
N THR A 225 4.01 2.94 -38.12
CA THR A 225 2.90 3.48 -37.33
C THR A 225 1.55 3.07 -37.93
N ILE A 226 0.62 2.64 -37.08
CA ILE A 226 -0.80 2.44 -37.42
C ILE A 226 -1.53 3.77 -37.22
N GLN A 227 -2.27 4.21 -38.21
CA GLN A 227 -3.16 5.37 -38.14
C GLN A 227 -4.61 4.88 -38.03
N VAL A 228 -5.37 5.46 -37.10
CA VAL A 228 -6.81 5.28 -36.97
C VAL A 228 -7.47 6.65 -37.10
N ASN A 229 -8.25 6.84 -38.16
CA ASN A 229 -8.91 8.10 -38.48
C ASN A 229 -10.35 8.08 -37.96
N ILE A 230 -10.70 9.03 -37.10
CA ILE A 230 -11.98 9.05 -36.39
C ILE A 230 -12.58 10.45 -36.47
N HIS A 231 -13.84 10.54 -36.87
CA HIS A 231 -14.64 11.76 -36.69
C HIS A 231 -15.42 11.66 -35.39
N CYS A 232 -15.29 12.60 -34.45
CA CYS A 232 -15.90 12.48 -33.13
C CYS A 232 -16.72 13.72 -32.73
N ARG A 233 -17.95 13.50 -32.30
CA ARG A 233 -18.97 14.51 -32.00
C ARG A 233 -19.15 14.81 -30.51
N HIS A 234 -18.43 14.10 -29.64
CA HIS A 234 -18.61 14.23 -28.19
C HIS A 234 -17.26 14.26 -27.44
N PRO A 235 -17.01 15.26 -26.58
CA PRO A 235 -15.71 15.44 -25.93
C PRO A 235 -15.34 14.30 -24.96
N GLU A 236 -16.31 13.73 -24.23
CA GLU A 236 -16.02 12.56 -23.38
C GLU A 236 -15.67 11.31 -24.19
N ILE A 237 -16.28 11.13 -25.37
CA ILE A 237 -15.98 10.02 -26.27
C ILE A 237 -14.59 10.22 -26.87
N HIS A 238 -14.24 11.46 -27.24
CA HIS A 238 -12.87 11.82 -27.64
C HIS A 238 -11.86 11.43 -26.56
N ARG A 239 -12.15 11.76 -25.29
CA ARG A 239 -11.29 11.41 -24.17
C ARG A 239 -11.14 9.91 -24.02
N ALA A 240 -12.25 9.18 -24.08
CA ALA A 240 -12.27 7.72 -24.01
C ALA A 240 -11.48 7.08 -25.17
N LEU A 241 -11.61 7.59 -26.39
CA LEU A 241 -10.82 7.19 -27.57
C LEU A 241 -9.31 7.43 -27.36
N LYS A 242 -8.92 8.55 -26.74
CA LYS A 242 -7.51 8.81 -26.38
C LYS A 242 -6.98 7.90 -25.27
N HIS A 243 -7.84 7.44 -24.35
CA HIS A 243 -7.47 6.41 -23.38
C HIS A 243 -7.31 5.05 -24.06
N HIS A 244 -8.22 4.71 -24.97
CA HIS A 244 -8.16 3.50 -25.78
C HIS A 244 -6.90 3.46 -26.65
N GLU A 245 -6.53 4.56 -27.32
CA GLU A 245 -5.26 4.69 -28.06
C GLU A 245 -4.05 4.27 -27.22
N ARG A 246 -3.97 4.71 -25.96
CA ARG A 246 -2.88 4.33 -25.04
C ARG A 246 -2.91 2.85 -24.68
N ALA A 247 -4.09 2.28 -24.49
CA ALA A 247 -4.24 0.86 -24.21
C ALA A 247 -3.78 0.01 -25.40
N VAL A 248 -4.16 0.38 -26.63
CA VAL A 248 -3.69 -0.28 -27.85
C VAL A 248 -2.18 -0.13 -28.03
N GLN A 249 -1.60 1.03 -27.73
CA GLN A 249 -0.15 1.24 -27.76
C GLN A 249 0.58 0.32 -26.77
N ASN A 250 0.04 0.17 -25.55
CA ASN A 250 0.60 -0.74 -24.55
C ASN A 250 0.50 -2.21 -25.00
N LEU A 251 -0.63 -2.62 -25.58
CA LEU A 251 -0.79 -3.94 -26.17
C LEU A 251 0.26 -4.19 -27.27
N LEU A 252 0.44 -3.26 -28.21
CA LEU A 252 1.42 -3.36 -29.29
C LEU A 252 2.86 -3.48 -28.75
N ASN A 253 3.20 -2.69 -27.72
CA ASN A 253 4.49 -2.78 -27.04
C ASN A 253 4.72 -4.17 -26.41
N ASN A 254 3.70 -4.74 -25.77
CA ASN A 254 3.76 -6.06 -25.15
C ASN A 254 3.90 -7.16 -26.21
N ILE A 255 3.11 -7.12 -27.28
CA ILE A 255 3.21 -8.05 -28.41
C ILE A 255 4.63 -8.02 -29.00
N ASN A 256 5.20 -6.84 -29.24
CA ASN A 256 6.54 -6.71 -29.82
C ASN A 256 7.67 -7.19 -28.91
N ARG A 257 7.49 -7.16 -27.59
CA ARG A 257 8.43 -7.76 -26.63
C ARG A 257 8.40 -9.28 -26.70
N SER A 258 7.20 -9.87 -26.74
CA SER A 258 6.95 -11.28 -26.43
C SER A 258 6.72 -12.21 -27.62
N VAL A 259 6.35 -11.67 -28.80
CA VAL A 259 5.97 -12.46 -29.99
C VAL A 259 7.03 -12.36 -31.09
N ARG A 260 7.28 -13.47 -31.80
CA ARG A 260 8.20 -13.54 -32.95
C ARG A 260 7.53 -14.28 -34.13
N PRO A 261 7.77 -13.86 -35.39
CA PRO A 261 8.46 -12.63 -35.81
C PRO A 261 7.80 -11.34 -35.28
N ARG A 262 8.59 -10.26 -35.12
CA ARG A 262 8.09 -8.98 -34.59
C ARG A 262 7.07 -8.37 -35.55
N PHE A 263 6.14 -7.58 -35.02
CA PHE A 263 5.22 -6.84 -35.88
C PHE A 263 5.95 -5.67 -36.53
N LEU A 264 5.54 -5.35 -37.77
CA LEU A 264 6.03 -4.22 -38.53
C LEU A 264 5.81 -2.89 -37.79
N TYR A 265 4.71 -2.80 -37.04
CA TYR A 265 4.32 -1.57 -36.35
C TYR A 265 4.85 -1.50 -34.93
N SER A 266 5.41 -0.35 -34.57
CA SER A 266 5.82 0.01 -33.21
C SER A 266 4.86 0.98 -32.54
N ASP A 267 4.11 1.75 -33.32
CA ASP A 267 3.32 2.88 -32.83
C ASP A 267 1.89 2.83 -33.38
N VAL A 268 0.94 3.38 -32.63
CA VAL A 268 -0.44 3.62 -33.04
C VAL A 268 -0.83 5.08 -32.74
N ILE A 269 -1.49 5.73 -33.70
CA ILE A 269 -1.95 7.11 -33.59
C ILE A 269 -3.43 7.17 -33.96
N TYR A 270 -4.24 7.76 -33.07
CA TYR A 270 -5.63 8.08 -33.31
C TYR A 270 -5.73 9.55 -33.74
N GLU A 271 -6.01 9.77 -35.02
CA GLU A 271 -6.31 11.07 -35.59
C GLU A 271 -7.81 11.33 -35.46
N ILE A 272 -8.17 12.06 -34.40
CA ILE A 272 -9.56 12.34 -34.05
C ILE A 272 -9.91 13.76 -34.52
N GLU A 273 -10.75 13.87 -35.53
CA GLU A 273 -11.35 15.13 -35.99
C GLU A 273 -12.56 15.48 -35.09
N PRO A 274 -12.52 16.58 -34.32
CA PRO A 274 -13.60 16.93 -33.41
C PRO A 274 -14.70 17.75 -34.10
N GLU A 275 -15.96 17.45 -33.82
CA GLU A 275 -17.13 18.22 -34.27
C GLU A 275 -17.77 18.96 -33.10
N GLY A 276 -17.85 20.29 -33.18
CA GLY A 276 -18.54 21.12 -32.18
C GLY A 276 -17.77 21.35 -30.86
N TYR A 277 -16.54 20.86 -30.73
CA TYR A 277 -15.65 21.15 -29.61
C TYR A 277 -14.19 21.29 -30.07
N SER A 278 -13.36 21.89 -29.22
CA SER A 278 -11.92 21.99 -29.43
C SER A 278 -11.19 21.27 -28.29
N PRO A 279 -10.61 20.09 -28.55
CA PRO A 279 -9.84 19.39 -27.54
C PRO A 279 -8.54 20.16 -27.32
N VAL A 280 -8.35 20.68 -26.11
CA VAL A 280 -7.08 21.27 -25.67
C VAL A 280 -6.55 20.38 -24.54
N ASP A 281 -5.35 19.82 -24.71
CA ASP A 281 -4.70 19.00 -23.68
C ASP A 281 -4.15 19.90 -22.56
N LEU A 282 -5.04 20.39 -21.69
CA LEU A 282 -4.69 21.11 -20.47
C LEU A 282 -4.81 20.16 -19.27
N LYS A 283 -3.69 19.93 -18.59
CA LYS A 283 -3.61 19.13 -17.35
C LYS A 283 -2.67 19.80 -16.38
N PHE A 284 -2.93 19.65 -15.08
CA PHE A 284 -1.94 20.00 -14.07
C PHE A 284 -0.70 19.11 -14.27
N SER A 285 0.45 19.74 -14.44
CA SER A 285 1.74 19.06 -14.38
C SER A 285 2.36 19.30 -13.01
N VAL A 286 2.85 18.23 -12.39
CA VAL A 286 3.67 18.36 -11.18
C VAL A 286 5.12 18.59 -11.59
N ASP A 287 5.70 19.69 -11.12
CA ASP A 287 7.14 19.91 -11.24
C ASP A 287 7.86 19.01 -10.22
N SER A 288 8.63 18.04 -10.73
CA SER A 288 9.30 17.05 -9.90
C SER A 288 10.34 17.66 -8.96
N SER A 289 11.04 18.72 -9.38
CA SER A 289 12.04 19.40 -8.57
C SER A 289 11.37 20.18 -7.42
N ALA A 290 10.27 20.89 -7.70
CA ALA A 290 9.49 21.57 -6.69
C ALA A 290 8.85 20.59 -5.68
N ALA A 291 8.33 19.45 -6.16
CA ALA A 291 7.80 18.40 -5.28
C ALA A 291 8.89 17.81 -4.38
N LEU A 292 10.06 17.51 -4.94
CA LEU A 292 11.25 17.06 -4.21
C LEU A 292 11.68 18.07 -3.13
N GLN A 293 11.71 19.36 -3.47
CA GLN A 293 12.01 20.43 -2.51
C GLN A 293 10.96 20.56 -1.41
N LEU A 294 9.69 20.27 -1.67
CA LEU A 294 8.66 20.23 -0.63
C LEU A 294 8.92 19.09 0.37
N PHE A 295 9.26 17.89 -0.12
CA PHE A 295 9.55 16.71 0.71
C PHE A 295 10.87 16.84 1.48
N MET A 296 11.88 17.45 0.88
CA MET A 296 13.19 17.63 1.48
C MET A 296 13.33 18.94 2.25
N GLY A 297 12.52 19.96 2.00
CA GLY A 297 12.71 21.29 2.58
C GLY A 297 12.43 21.36 4.08
N ASN A 298 12.81 22.50 4.69
CA ASN A 298 12.64 22.82 6.12
C ASN A 298 11.19 22.76 6.65
N ARG A 299 10.20 22.43 5.81
CA ARG A 299 8.77 22.42 6.17
C ARG A 299 8.28 21.05 6.68
N LEU A 300 8.82 19.94 6.19
CA LEU A 300 8.47 18.59 6.68
C LEU A 300 9.45 18.09 7.74
N TYR A 301 10.75 18.40 7.60
CA TYR A 301 11.78 18.03 8.56
C TYR A 301 12.45 19.30 9.10
N SER A 302 11.94 19.83 10.21
CA SER A 302 12.59 20.94 10.92
C SER A 302 13.88 20.50 11.63
N ASP A 303 13.94 19.22 12.03
CA ASP A 303 15.12 18.60 12.64
C ASP A 303 15.85 17.72 11.62
N LYS A 304 17.08 18.12 11.26
CA LYS A 304 17.92 17.39 10.30
C LYS A 304 18.41 16.03 10.83
N ARG A 305 18.22 15.73 12.11
CA ARG A 305 18.63 14.45 12.73
C ARG A 305 17.63 13.31 12.47
N VAL A 306 16.50 13.62 11.83
CA VAL A 306 15.45 12.63 11.53
C VAL A 306 15.95 11.54 10.57
N PHE A 307 16.92 11.81 9.70
CA PHE A 307 17.35 10.82 8.70
C PHE A 307 17.83 9.49 9.28
N LEU A 308 18.60 9.48 10.38
CA LEU A 308 19.00 8.23 11.02
C LEU A 308 17.81 7.47 11.61
N ARG A 309 16.82 8.18 12.17
CA ARG A 309 15.58 7.56 12.65
C ARG A 309 14.85 6.86 11.50
N GLU A 310 14.69 7.53 10.36
CA GLU A 310 14.02 6.96 9.19
C GLU A 310 14.78 5.77 8.59
N LEU A 311 16.11 5.85 8.48
CA LEU A 311 16.93 4.75 7.98
C LEU A 311 16.92 3.53 8.91
N ILE A 312 16.95 3.73 10.22
CA ILE A 312 16.85 2.65 11.21
C ILE A 312 15.46 2.00 11.16
N GLN A 313 14.40 2.77 10.97
CA GLN A 313 13.06 2.22 10.76
C GLN A 313 12.97 1.34 9.51
N ASN A 314 13.53 1.81 8.39
CA ASN A 314 13.61 1.01 7.15
C ASN A 314 14.41 -0.29 7.37
N ALA A 315 15.51 -0.23 8.11
CA ALA A 315 16.32 -1.39 8.48
C ALA A 315 15.53 -2.40 9.34
N ILE A 316 14.77 -1.93 10.33
CA ILE A 316 13.90 -2.77 11.16
C ILE A 316 12.83 -3.45 10.30
N ASP A 317 12.19 -2.72 9.39
CA ASP A 317 11.17 -3.29 8.49
C ASP A 317 11.76 -4.32 7.52
N ALA A 318 12.97 -4.09 7.00
CA ALA A 318 13.69 -5.05 6.17
C ALA A 318 14.05 -6.34 6.93
N CYS A 319 14.45 -6.21 8.20
CA CYS A 319 14.69 -7.34 9.11
C CYS A 319 13.40 -8.11 9.40
N ASN A 320 12.31 -7.41 9.73
CA ASN A 320 11.02 -8.03 10.00
C ASN A 320 10.47 -8.77 8.78
N LEU A 321 10.64 -8.22 7.57
CA LEU A 321 10.23 -8.90 6.36
C LEU A 321 11.03 -10.18 6.11
N ARG A 322 12.35 -10.16 6.36
CA ARG A 322 13.19 -11.36 6.21
C ARG A 322 12.80 -12.49 7.16
N ARG A 323 12.42 -12.17 8.40
CA ARG A 323 11.93 -13.15 9.39
C ARG A 323 10.75 -13.99 8.89
N LEU A 324 9.93 -13.47 7.97
CA LEU A 324 8.82 -14.23 7.39
C LEU A 324 9.30 -15.37 6.49
N SER A 325 10.42 -15.15 5.79
CA SER A 325 11.00 -16.11 4.84
C SER A 325 11.99 -17.08 5.48
N ASP A 326 12.64 -16.69 6.57
CA ASP A 326 13.67 -17.48 7.23
C ASP A 326 13.46 -17.48 8.75
N LYS A 327 13.06 -18.63 9.30
CA LYS A 327 12.77 -18.79 10.73
C LYS A 327 14.02 -18.88 11.62
N HIS A 328 15.19 -19.16 11.04
CA HIS A 328 16.46 -19.25 11.77
C HIS A 328 17.30 -17.97 11.64
N TYR A 329 16.73 -16.94 11.01
CA TYR A 329 17.36 -15.66 10.82
C TYR A 329 17.35 -14.81 12.10
N GLU A 330 18.55 -14.43 12.55
CA GLU A 330 18.75 -13.44 13.61
C GLU A 330 19.01 -12.06 13.00
N PRO A 331 18.12 -11.08 13.21
CA PRO A 331 18.32 -9.74 12.68
C PRO A 331 19.39 -8.97 13.45
N SER A 332 20.10 -8.12 12.74
CA SER A 332 21.10 -7.20 13.24
C SER A 332 21.10 -5.92 12.43
N ILE A 333 21.31 -4.82 13.14
CA ILE A 333 21.46 -3.49 12.56
C ILE A 333 22.71 -2.88 13.18
N SER A 334 23.60 -2.33 12.36
CA SER A 334 24.75 -1.57 12.83
C SER A 334 24.73 -0.14 12.30
N LEU A 335 25.22 0.78 13.12
CA LEU A 335 25.41 2.19 12.81
C LEU A 335 26.86 2.55 13.10
N LYS A 336 27.60 3.00 12.11
CA LYS A 336 29.03 3.31 12.23
C LYS A 336 29.30 4.74 11.83
N PHE A 337 30.02 5.47 12.67
CA PHE A 337 30.60 6.76 12.33
C PHE A 337 32.09 6.55 12.06
N ASN A 338 32.59 7.06 10.93
CA ASN A 338 34.03 7.02 10.65
C ASN A 338 34.79 8.05 11.53
N GLU A 339 36.12 7.99 11.52
CA GLU A 339 36.98 8.76 12.44
C GLU A 339 36.75 10.29 12.39
N ASP A 340 36.45 10.84 11.21
CA ASP A 340 36.17 12.27 11.02
C ASP A 340 34.67 12.60 10.90
N ILE A 341 33.80 11.59 11.06
CA ILE A 341 32.33 11.67 10.95
C ILE A 341 31.86 12.11 9.56
N SER A 342 32.75 12.23 8.56
CA SER A 342 32.37 12.58 7.19
C SER A 342 31.50 11.52 6.51
N ILE A 343 31.50 10.29 7.04
CA ILE A 343 30.70 9.17 6.54
C ILE A 343 29.99 8.49 7.71
N ILE A 344 28.66 8.41 7.59
CA ILE A 344 27.82 7.60 8.47
C ILE A 344 27.31 6.39 7.69
N THR A 345 27.55 5.20 8.20
CA THR A 345 27.12 3.94 7.58
C THR A 345 26.09 3.25 8.44
N ILE A 346 24.94 2.91 7.86
CA ILE A 346 23.93 2.04 8.47
C ILE A 346 23.88 0.75 7.69
N ARG A 347 23.85 -0.39 8.38
CA ARG A 347 23.74 -1.69 7.75
C ARG A 347 22.75 -2.57 8.47
N ASP A 348 21.83 -3.14 7.72
CA ASP A 348 20.96 -4.23 8.14
C ASP A 348 21.38 -5.53 7.46
N ASN A 349 21.11 -6.65 8.12
CA ASN A 349 21.15 -7.97 7.50
C ASN A 349 19.75 -8.42 7.04
N GLY A 350 18.84 -7.50 6.73
CA GLY A 350 17.46 -7.75 6.33
C GLY A 350 17.32 -8.38 4.95
N ILE A 351 16.13 -8.22 4.36
CA ILE A 351 15.77 -8.87 3.09
C ILE A 351 16.55 -8.34 1.89
N GLY A 352 17.02 -7.08 1.93
CA GLY A 352 17.65 -6.42 0.80
C GLY A 352 16.71 -6.17 -0.39
N MET A 353 17.26 -5.57 -1.45
CA MET A 353 16.53 -5.23 -2.68
C MET A 353 17.21 -5.83 -3.90
N ASP A 354 16.41 -6.13 -4.92
CA ASP A 354 16.86 -6.46 -6.26
C ASP A 354 16.51 -5.31 -7.22
N ARG A 355 16.89 -5.44 -8.49
CA ARG A 355 16.63 -4.42 -9.51
C ARG A 355 15.15 -4.09 -9.64
N GLN A 356 14.29 -5.10 -9.62
CA GLN A 356 12.84 -4.92 -9.77
C GLN A 356 12.25 -4.13 -8.59
N TRP A 357 12.66 -4.45 -7.37
CA TRP A 357 12.24 -3.70 -6.17
C TRP A 357 12.74 -2.26 -6.17
N ILE A 358 13.96 -2.03 -6.66
CA ILE A 358 14.50 -0.68 -6.80
C ILE A 358 13.64 0.15 -7.77
N GLU A 359 13.35 -0.39 -8.95
CA GLU A 359 12.57 0.29 -10.00
C GLU A 359 11.10 0.52 -9.59
N LYS A 360 10.50 -0.45 -8.89
CA LYS A 360 9.09 -0.42 -8.49
C LYS A 360 8.82 0.41 -7.23
N TYR A 361 9.75 0.41 -6.27
CA TYR A 361 9.53 1.03 -4.94
C TYR A 361 10.56 2.11 -4.62
N PHE A 362 11.85 1.79 -4.59
CA PHE A 362 12.87 2.73 -4.09
C PHE A 362 12.96 4.02 -4.91
N LEU A 363 12.89 3.92 -6.25
CA LEU A 363 12.95 5.08 -7.15
C LEU A 363 11.62 5.84 -7.27
N LYS A 364 10.53 5.31 -6.69
CA LYS A 364 9.18 5.88 -6.82
C LYS A 364 8.79 6.59 -5.53
N ILE A 365 8.98 7.91 -5.51
CA ILE A 365 8.64 8.77 -4.36
C ILE A 365 7.17 8.58 -3.99
N GLY A 366 6.90 8.34 -2.71
CA GLY A 366 5.54 8.15 -2.19
C GLY A 366 4.96 6.75 -2.40
N ILE A 367 5.72 5.83 -3.02
CA ILE A 367 5.31 4.43 -3.21
C ILE A 367 6.13 3.55 -2.27
N SER A 368 5.49 3.06 -1.20
CA SER A 368 6.11 2.11 -0.27
C SER A 368 5.71 0.67 -0.60
N PHE A 369 6.69 -0.25 -0.60
CA PHE A 369 6.43 -1.69 -0.65
C PHE A 369 5.45 -2.12 0.45
N TYR A 370 5.58 -1.54 1.64
CA TYR A 370 4.80 -1.89 2.83
C TYR A 370 3.33 -1.45 2.76
N GLN A 371 2.93 -0.69 1.73
CA GLN A 371 1.53 -0.36 1.43
C GLN A 371 1.02 -0.98 0.11
N SER A 372 1.86 -1.75 -0.59
CA SER A 372 1.52 -2.31 -1.90
C SER A 372 0.63 -3.56 -1.83
N ASP A 373 0.00 -3.93 -2.95
CA ASP A 373 -0.75 -5.20 -3.04
C ASP A 373 0.15 -6.42 -2.83
N ASP A 374 1.43 -6.33 -3.18
CA ASP A 374 2.40 -7.41 -3.04
C ASP A 374 2.54 -7.85 -1.57
N ILE A 375 2.62 -6.89 -0.63
CA ILE A 375 2.66 -7.23 0.80
C ILE A 375 1.30 -7.69 1.32
N ARG A 376 0.17 -7.16 0.80
CA ARG A 376 -1.17 -7.65 1.17
C ARG A 376 -1.38 -9.12 0.79
N ARG A 377 -0.78 -9.58 -0.31
CA ARG A 377 -0.77 -11.00 -0.70
C ARG A 377 0.02 -11.84 0.31
N ILE A 378 1.26 -11.43 0.62
CA ILE A 378 2.10 -12.08 1.64
C ILE A 378 1.38 -12.13 3.00
N ASN A 379 0.69 -11.06 3.40
CA ASN A 379 -0.02 -11.01 4.68
C ASN A 379 -1.18 -12.01 4.76
N ARG A 380 -1.92 -12.21 3.66
CA ARG A 380 -3.00 -13.21 3.60
C ARG A 380 -2.47 -14.62 3.81
N ASP A 381 -1.30 -14.92 3.24
CA ASP A 381 -0.72 -16.26 3.29
C ASP A 381 0.00 -16.54 4.62
N THR A 382 0.57 -15.51 5.26
CA THR A 382 1.51 -15.69 6.37
C THR A 382 1.00 -15.18 7.72
N ARG A 383 -0.09 -14.40 7.77
CA ARG A 383 -0.61 -13.67 8.97
C ARG A 383 0.50 -12.94 9.73
N LEU A 384 0.80 -11.70 9.33
CA LEU A 384 1.82 -10.91 10.03
C LEU A 384 1.41 -10.59 11.48
N ASP A 385 2.30 -10.88 12.41
CA ASP A 385 2.18 -10.47 13.82
C ASP A 385 2.82 -9.08 14.09
N PHE A 386 3.13 -8.31 13.04
CA PHE A 386 3.71 -6.99 13.16
C PHE A 386 3.22 -6.06 12.04
N SER A 387 3.25 -4.76 12.31
CA SER A 387 3.02 -3.71 11.32
C SER A 387 4.34 -3.08 10.91
N PHE A 388 4.47 -2.75 9.63
CA PHE A 388 5.61 -2.02 9.12
C PHE A 388 5.57 -0.57 9.58
N ILE A 389 6.73 -0.06 9.96
CA ILE A 389 6.89 1.33 10.40
C ILE A 389 6.84 2.23 9.16
N SER A 390 7.57 1.92 8.10
CA SER A 390 7.95 2.80 6.98
C SER A 390 6.91 2.86 5.86
N GLN A 391 5.75 3.47 6.13
CA GLN A 391 4.58 3.36 5.25
C GLN A 391 4.52 4.41 4.11
N PHE A 392 5.16 5.56 4.25
CA PHE A 392 4.96 6.69 3.33
C PHE A 392 5.86 6.71 2.09
N GLY A 393 6.99 5.99 2.09
CA GLY A 393 7.90 5.97 0.94
C GLY A 393 8.64 7.28 0.65
N ILE A 394 8.78 8.16 1.67
CA ILE A 394 9.53 9.43 1.56
C ILE A 394 10.69 9.56 2.56
N GLY A 395 10.75 8.72 3.59
CA GLY A 395 11.70 8.86 4.71
C GLY A 395 13.16 8.85 4.28
N PHE A 396 13.51 8.07 3.24
CA PHE A 396 14.87 8.05 2.68
C PHE A 396 15.32 9.42 2.16
N LEU A 397 14.39 10.25 1.65
CA LEU A 397 14.71 11.57 1.10
C LEU A 397 15.30 12.52 2.15
N SER A 398 15.03 12.30 3.44
CA SER A 398 15.64 13.06 4.53
C SER A 398 17.17 12.89 4.59
N SER A 399 17.74 11.85 3.98
CA SER A 399 19.19 11.64 3.92
C SER A 399 19.90 12.68 3.03
N PHE A 400 19.23 13.21 2.01
CA PHE A 400 19.79 14.24 1.11
C PHE A 400 19.93 15.61 1.79
N LEU A 401 19.20 15.85 2.89
CA LEU A 401 19.33 17.06 3.69
C LEU A 401 20.72 17.23 4.29
N VAL A 402 21.39 16.12 4.57
CA VAL A 402 22.65 16.08 5.31
C VAL A 402 23.83 15.61 4.47
N SER A 403 23.60 15.13 3.25
CA SER A 403 24.63 14.49 2.42
C SER A 403 24.85 15.15 1.06
N ASP A 404 26.09 15.02 0.57
CA ASP A 404 26.49 15.33 -0.81
C ASP A 404 26.55 14.08 -1.69
N LYS A 405 26.63 12.89 -1.08
CA LYS A 405 26.68 11.62 -1.78
C LYS A 405 26.12 10.52 -0.89
N ILE A 406 25.36 9.60 -1.48
CA ILE A 406 24.87 8.40 -0.83
C ILE A 406 25.31 7.18 -1.63
N VAL A 407 25.85 6.17 -0.94
CA VAL A 407 26.20 4.88 -1.54
C VAL A 407 25.36 3.80 -0.87
N ILE A 408 24.59 3.06 -1.67
CA ILE A 408 23.74 1.96 -1.21
C ILE A 408 24.31 0.67 -1.77
N LYS A 409 24.58 -0.31 -0.91
CA LYS A 409 24.85 -1.69 -1.31
C LYS A 409 23.71 -2.55 -0.81
N THR A 410 23.08 -3.32 -1.67
CA THR A 410 21.91 -4.12 -1.28
C THR A 410 21.91 -5.45 -2.01
N ARG A 411 21.43 -6.49 -1.33
CA ARG A 411 21.34 -7.83 -1.92
C ARG A 411 20.23 -8.65 -1.26
N LYS A 412 19.34 -9.22 -2.10
CA LYS A 412 18.42 -10.26 -1.66
C LYS A 412 19.09 -11.62 -1.47
N PRO A 413 18.60 -12.48 -0.56
CA PRO A 413 19.04 -13.87 -0.49
C PRO A 413 18.99 -14.55 -1.87
N SER A 414 20.05 -15.28 -2.22
CA SER A 414 20.15 -16.05 -3.46
C SER A 414 20.08 -15.26 -4.78
N GLN A 415 20.24 -13.93 -4.74
CA GLN A 415 20.28 -13.07 -5.92
C GLN A 415 21.56 -12.23 -5.97
N PRO A 416 22.01 -11.79 -7.16
CA PRO A 416 23.14 -10.86 -7.28
C PRO A 416 22.82 -9.52 -6.61
N GLY A 417 23.82 -8.92 -5.97
CA GLY A 417 23.66 -7.64 -5.29
C GLY A 417 23.86 -6.45 -6.22
N LEU A 418 23.52 -5.26 -5.74
CA LEU A 418 23.70 -4.01 -6.45
C LEU A 418 24.34 -2.96 -5.54
N MET A 419 25.25 -2.17 -6.11
CA MET A 419 25.77 -0.94 -5.53
C MET A 419 25.26 0.24 -6.34
N ILE A 420 24.59 1.17 -5.67
CA ILE A 420 24.01 2.38 -6.26
C ILE A 420 24.73 3.57 -5.63
N THR A 421 25.27 4.45 -6.47
CA THR A 421 25.83 5.74 -6.01
C THR A 421 24.95 6.87 -6.49
N ILE A 422 24.49 7.68 -5.54
CA ILE A 422 23.62 8.83 -5.76
C ILE A 422 24.37 10.09 -5.34
N THR A 423 24.44 11.08 -6.22
CA THR A 423 25.06 12.39 -5.97
C THR A 423 24.09 13.54 -6.19
N ASP A 424 23.18 13.36 -7.16
CA ASP A 424 22.04 14.22 -7.40
C ASP A 424 20.80 13.34 -7.64
N LEU A 425 19.63 13.82 -7.23
CA LEU A 425 18.33 13.16 -7.46
C LEU A 425 17.80 13.40 -8.88
N GLU A 426 18.29 14.43 -9.56
CA GLU A 426 17.89 14.80 -10.92
C GLU A 426 18.76 14.13 -12.00
N ASP A 427 19.91 13.53 -11.62
CA ASP A 427 20.84 12.87 -12.53
C ASP A 427 20.75 11.33 -12.47
N TYR A 428 21.39 10.65 -13.42
CA TYR A 428 21.49 9.19 -13.44
C TYR A 428 22.32 8.66 -12.26
N PHE A 429 21.86 7.56 -11.68
CA PHE A 429 22.59 6.89 -10.60
C PHE A 429 23.62 5.91 -11.18
N ASP A 430 24.85 5.88 -10.63
CA ASP A 430 25.85 4.87 -10.99
C ASP A 430 25.50 3.54 -10.32
N VAL A 431 25.13 2.55 -11.12
CA VAL A 431 24.71 1.21 -10.65
C VAL A 431 25.73 0.16 -11.09
N ARG A 432 26.26 -0.59 -10.12
CA ARG A 432 27.22 -1.68 -10.36
C ARG A 432 26.72 -2.97 -9.73
N SER A 433 26.97 -4.10 -10.39
CA SER A 433 26.70 -5.41 -9.80
C SER A 433 27.67 -5.71 -8.66
N LEU A 434 27.13 -6.20 -7.54
CA LEU A 434 27.90 -6.77 -6.44
C LEU A 434 27.93 -8.29 -6.57
N GLY A 435 29.11 -8.87 -6.32
CA GLY A 435 29.27 -10.32 -6.22
C GLY A 435 28.59 -10.90 -4.97
N THR A 436 28.70 -12.21 -4.83
CA THR A 436 28.16 -12.98 -3.68
C THR A 436 28.92 -12.73 -2.37
N ASP A 437 30.00 -11.96 -2.40
CA ASP A 437 30.81 -11.65 -1.22
C ASP A 437 30.13 -10.63 -0.30
N PHE A 438 29.25 -9.76 -0.83
CA PHE A 438 28.47 -8.82 -0.03
C PHE A 438 27.25 -9.54 0.57
N PRO A 439 27.14 -9.70 1.89
CA PRO A 439 26.05 -10.48 2.51
C PRO A 439 24.66 -9.90 2.23
N ALA A 440 23.62 -10.74 2.39
CA ALA A 440 22.25 -10.30 2.19
C ALA A 440 21.84 -9.23 3.23
N GLY A 441 21.05 -8.25 2.77
CA GLY A 441 20.70 -7.04 3.52
C GLY A 441 21.00 -5.77 2.73
N THR A 442 21.03 -4.63 3.43
CA THR A 442 21.36 -3.32 2.85
C THR A 442 22.36 -2.57 3.71
N GLU A 443 23.34 -1.92 3.07
CA GLU A 443 24.28 -0.98 3.66
C GLU A 443 24.09 0.38 2.98
N VAL A 444 23.78 1.42 3.75
CA VAL A 444 23.63 2.79 3.30
C VAL A 444 24.76 3.62 3.91
N SER A 445 25.62 4.17 3.06
CA SER A 445 26.71 5.07 3.45
C SER A 445 26.38 6.50 3.02
N ILE A 446 26.28 7.38 4.00
CA ILE A 446 25.91 8.78 3.86
C ILE A 446 27.19 9.62 3.97
N HIS A 447 27.63 10.21 2.86
CA HIS A 447 28.73 11.18 2.86
C HIS A 447 28.19 12.55 3.22
N LEU A 448 28.50 13.00 4.44
CA LEU A 448 27.96 14.23 4.99
C LEU A 448 28.49 15.48 4.28
N LYS A 449 27.60 16.47 4.15
CA LYS A 449 27.96 17.85 3.85
C LYS A 449 28.90 18.40 4.92
N PRO A 450 29.84 19.29 4.60
CA PRO A 450 30.67 19.94 5.62
C PRO A 450 29.86 20.60 6.75
N SER A 451 28.73 21.23 6.40
CA SER A 451 27.81 21.84 7.38
C SER A 451 27.08 20.84 8.28
N ALA A 452 27.07 19.55 7.90
CA ALA A 452 26.39 18.48 8.64
C ALA A 452 27.27 17.81 9.69
N ILE A 453 28.59 17.84 9.49
CA ILE A 453 29.57 17.19 10.36
C ILE A 453 29.48 17.75 11.79
N ASP A 454 29.38 19.07 11.95
CA ASP A 454 29.43 19.72 13.26
C ASP A 454 28.26 19.32 14.19
N TYR A 455 27.05 19.11 13.66
CA TYR A 455 25.90 18.67 14.47
C TYR A 455 25.72 17.15 14.52
N CYS A 456 26.40 16.39 13.67
CA CYS A 456 26.45 14.92 13.74
C CYS A 456 27.49 14.41 14.75
N ARG A 457 28.17 15.28 15.51
CA ARG A 457 29.11 14.85 16.55
C ARG A 457 28.42 13.97 17.61
N SER A 458 29.13 12.92 18.00
CA SER A 458 28.60 11.69 18.60
C SER A 458 27.79 11.86 19.89
N LEU A 459 28.15 12.77 20.79
CA LEU A 459 27.51 12.89 22.10
C LEU A 459 26.08 13.46 22.04
N GLU A 460 25.82 14.47 21.20
CA GLU A 460 24.48 15.05 21.04
C GLU A 460 23.57 14.12 20.23
N TYR A 461 24.14 13.44 19.24
CA TYR A 461 23.38 12.55 18.37
C TYR A 461 23.05 11.20 19.03
N LEU A 462 23.96 10.64 19.83
CA LEU A 462 23.69 9.46 20.64
C LEU A 462 22.55 9.74 21.63
N GLY A 463 22.52 10.93 22.23
CA GLY A 463 21.40 11.39 23.06
C GLY A 463 20.09 11.45 22.29
N TYR A 464 20.10 11.99 21.07
CA TYR A 464 18.95 11.98 20.17
C TYR A 464 18.46 10.55 19.88
N LEU A 465 19.35 9.63 19.49
CA LEU A 465 18.98 8.25 19.19
C LEU A 465 18.44 7.53 20.42
N LYS A 466 19.13 7.59 21.57
CA LYS A 466 18.64 6.99 22.83
C LYS A 466 17.27 7.54 23.27
N THR A 467 16.96 8.78 22.89
CA THR A 467 15.63 9.35 23.13
C THR A 467 14.61 8.85 22.10
N ASN A 468 15.00 8.76 20.83
CA ASN A 468 14.08 8.52 19.72
C ASN A 468 13.84 7.05 19.35
N ILE A 469 14.77 6.16 19.70
CA ILE A 469 14.76 4.74 19.31
C ILE A 469 15.15 3.86 20.51
N ARG A 470 14.25 3.78 21.48
CA ARG A 470 14.57 3.24 22.81
C ARG A 470 14.14 1.79 23.03
N PHE A 471 13.00 1.38 22.49
CA PHE A 471 12.42 0.06 22.76
C PHE A 471 12.34 -0.78 21.48
N LEU A 472 13.45 -0.86 20.74
CA LEU A 472 13.48 -1.48 19.42
C LEU A 472 13.43 -3.01 19.54
N LYS A 473 12.64 -3.66 18.68
CA LYS A 473 12.64 -5.13 18.55
C LYS A 473 13.95 -5.69 17.98
N VAL A 474 14.72 -4.84 17.30
CA VAL A 474 16.05 -5.14 16.75
C VAL A 474 16.97 -4.02 17.23
N PRO A 475 17.77 -4.24 18.28
CA PRO A 475 18.72 -3.24 18.77
C PRO A 475 19.76 -2.87 17.72
N VAL A 476 20.33 -1.68 17.85
CA VAL A 476 21.34 -1.14 16.94
C VAL A 476 22.70 -1.15 17.61
N ASP A 477 23.68 -1.83 17.00
CA ASP A 477 25.09 -1.75 17.40
C ASP A 477 25.70 -0.47 16.85
N PHE A 478 25.94 0.52 17.72
CA PHE A 478 26.52 1.80 17.37
C PHE A 478 28.04 1.83 17.63
N GLU A 479 28.81 1.99 16.57
CA GLU A 479 30.25 2.24 16.59
C GLU A 479 30.51 3.74 16.40
N SER A 480 31.02 4.39 17.46
CA SER A 480 31.43 5.80 17.42
C SER A 480 32.71 6.01 16.61
N GLU A 481 33.04 7.28 16.33
CA GLU A 481 34.27 7.74 15.68
C GLU A 481 35.56 7.29 16.40
N THR A 482 35.46 6.94 17.68
CA THR A 482 36.58 6.42 18.49
C THR A 482 36.70 4.89 18.46
N GLY A 483 35.83 4.20 17.71
CA GLY A 483 35.72 2.74 17.69
C GLY A 483 35.01 2.14 18.91
N LYS A 484 34.46 2.97 19.80
CA LYS A 484 33.67 2.48 20.95
C LYS A 484 32.30 2.00 20.47
N HIS A 485 31.95 0.76 20.83
CA HIS A 485 30.66 0.14 20.60
C HIS A 485 29.66 0.46 21.72
N THR A 486 28.38 0.63 21.38
CA THR A 486 27.27 0.82 22.30
C THR A 486 26.00 0.26 21.66
N ILE A 487 25.29 -0.61 22.35
CA ILE A 487 23.97 -1.05 21.88
C ILE A 487 22.93 0.02 22.20
N ILE A 488 22.09 0.35 21.23
CA ILE A 488 21.00 1.34 21.34
C ILE A 488 19.67 0.63 21.09
N GLY A 489 18.65 0.95 21.87
CA GLY A 489 17.31 0.44 21.65
C GLY A 489 17.07 -0.95 22.24
N GLU A 490 18.02 -1.47 23.03
CA GLU A 490 17.87 -2.71 23.80
C GLU A 490 17.13 -2.49 25.13
N GLU A 491 16.84 -1.23 25.48
CA GLU A 491 16.10 -0.95 26.70
C GLU A 491 14.74 -1.64 26.64
N THR A 492 14.49 -2.50 27.61
CA THR A 492 13.16 -3.05 27.84
C THR A 492 12.39 -2.13 28.77
N PHE A 493 11.08 -2.28 28.78
CA PHE A 493 10.28 -1.88 29.93
C PHE A 493 10.64 -2.81 31.10
N ALA A 494 11.83 -2.64 31.67
CA ALA A 494 12.26 -3.40 32.82
C ALA A 494 11.46 -2.92 34.03
N TYR A 495 10.36 -3.62 34.32
CA TYR A 495 9.64 -3.57 35.59
C TYR A 495 10.32 -4.43 36.67
N GLU A 496 11.43 -5.09 36.31
CA GLU A 496 12.20 -5.86 37.26
C GLU A 496 12.61 -4.92 38.39
N ARG A 497 12.16 -5.33 39.57
CA ARG A 497 12.40 -4.72 40.87
C ARG A 497 13.91 -4.72 41.15
N ASP A 498 14.69 -3.99 40.37
CA ASP A 498 16.08 -3.80 40.66
C ASP A 498 16.12 -3.03 41.97
N GLU A 499 16.66 -3.72 42.98
CA GLU A 499 16.74 -3.41 44.40
C GLU A 499 16.06 -2.11 44.82
N ARG A 500 14.84 -2.21 45.39
CA ARG A 500 14.11 -1.14 46.11
C ARG A 500 15.00 0.08 46.36
N THR A 501 15.10 0.97 45.39
CA THR A 501 15.57 2.30 45.71
C THR A 501 14.45 2.82 46.59
N GLU A 502 14.74 3.12 47.86
CA GLU A 502 13.74 3.61 48.83
C GLU A 502 13.09 4.95 48.39
N THR A 503 13.38 5.42 47.17
CA THR A 503 13.07 6.73 46.63
C THR A 503 12.46 6.68 45.24
N GLU A 504 12.46 5.57 44.50
CA GLU A 504 11.83 5.49 43.18
C GLU A 504 10.66 4.49 43.19
N PHE A 505 9.51 4.95 42.74
CA PHE A 505 8.26 4.21 42.74
C PHE A 505 7.76 4.08 41.31
N ILE A 506 7.66 2.86 40.81
CA ILE A 506 7.25 2.55 39.44
C ILE A 506 5.94 1.77 39.49
N ALA A 507 4.94 2.20 38.71
CA ALA A 507 3.72 1.41 38.47
C ALA A 507 3.57 1.10 36.99
N PRO A 508 3.38 -0.18 36.62
CA PRO A 508 3.02 -0.55 35.25
C PRO A 508 1.63 -0.04 34.89
N LEU A 509 1.42 0.21 33.61
CA LEU A 509 0.12 0.54 33.03
C LEU A 509 -0.48 -0.71 32.40
N ASP A 510 -1.75 -0.99 32.73
CA ASP A 510 -2.47 -2.19 32.28
C ASP A 510 -2.92 -2.05 30.82
N PHE A 511 -2.01 -2.38 29.89
CA PHE A 511 -2.27 -2.43 28.45
C PHE A 511 -2.41 -3.88 27.98
N SER A 512 -3.24 -4.11 26.95
CA SER A 512 -3.44 -5.46 26.41
C SER A 512 -2.34 -5.87 25.42
N SER A 513 -1.89 -4.91 24.61
CA SER A 513 -0.91 -5.13 23.53
C SER A 513 0.28 -4.19 23.61
N SER A 514 0.12 -3.06 24.30
CA SER A 514 1.14 -2.03 24.52
C SER A 514 1.87 -2.21 25.85
N GLU A 515 2.87 -1.37 26.10
CA GLU A 515 3.62 -1.35 27.36
C GLU A 515 3.65 0.08 27.91
N GLY A 516 3.79 0.22 29.23
CA GLY A 516 3.97 1.54 29.83
C GLY A 516 4.10 1.53 31.34
N TYR A 517 4.63 2.62 31.88
CA TYR A 517 4.73 2.85 33.32
C TYR A 517 4.69 4.33 33.67
N LEU A 518 4.41 4.56 34.94
CA LEU A 518 4.63 5.82 35.62
C LEU A 518 5.75 5.68 36.65
N LEU A 519 6.55 6.73 36.79
CA LEU A 519 7.65 6.83 37.75
C LEU A 519 7.43 8.06 38.61
N LEU A 520 7.51 7.88 39.93
CA LEU A 520 7.50 8.92 40.95
C LEU A 520 8.76 8.80 41.81
N ARG A 521 9.36 9.94 42.17
CA ARG A 521 10.57 9.96 42.99
C ARG A 521 10.40 10.77 44.28
N GLY A 522 11.04 10.31 45.35
CA GLY A 522 11.17 11.00 46.63
C GLY A 522 12.58 11.59 46.82
N LYS A 523 12.67 12.77 47.43
CA LYS A 523 13.95 13.38 47.85
C LYS A 523 14.39 12.79 49.20
N LYS A 524 15.63 12.30 49.28
CA LYS A 524 16.22 11.64 50.46
C LYS A 524 17.51 12.32 50.96
N PRO A 525 17.43 13.39 51.78
CA PRO A 525 18.61 14.11 52.27
C PRO A 525 19.39 13.38 53.39
N ALA A 526 18.75 12.43 54.09
CA ALA A 526 19.34 11.72 55.25
C ALA A 526 18.61 10.39 55.51
N ASP A 527 18.61 9.50 54.52
CA ASP A 527 17.96 8.18 54.58
C ASP A 527 16.44 8.13 54.85
N ARG A 528 15.75 9.27 54.71
CA ARG A 528 14.29 9.36 54.81
C ARG A 528 13.73 10.22 53.69
N ILE A 529 12.56 9.85 53.20
CA ILE A 529 11.85 10.65 52.20
C ILE A 529 11.19 11.85 52.88
N VAL A 530 11.56 13.06 52.47
CA VAL A 530 11.04 14.30 53.08
C VAL A 530 10.14 15.12 52.15
N ALA A 531 10.25 14.90 50.84
CA ALA A 531 9.50 15.60 49.80
C ALA A 531 9.48 14.76 48.51
N LEU A 532 8.62 15.12 47.56
CA LEU A 532 8.68 14.58 46.20
C LEU A 532 9.75 15.29 45.38
N GLU A 533 10.38 14.55 44.48
CA GLU A 533 11.26 15.11 43.46
C GLU A 533 10.41 15.80 42.39
N THR A 534 10.80 17.01 42.03
CA THR A 534 10.17 17.73 40.92
C THR A 534 10.84 17.30 39.63
N VAL A 535 10.04 16.87 38.67
CA VAL A 535 10.50 16.44 37.35
C VAL A 535 9.97 17.39 36.28
N SER A 536 10.76 17.56 35.23
CA SER A 536 10.30 18.18 33.99
C SER A 536 10.07 17.07 32.96
N GLY A 537 8.84 16.90 32.54
CA GLY A 537 8.52 15.99 31.44
C GLY A 537 7.27 15.17 31.74
N GLY A 538 6.29 15.26 30.86
CA GLY A 538 5.02 14.55 30.96
C GLY A 538 5.13 13.08 30.59
N VAL A 539 4.17 12.60 29.79
CA VAL A 539 4.19 11.22 29.30
C VAL A 539 4.89 11.17 27.95
N SER A 540 6.04 10.50 27.89
CA SER A 540 6.70 10.18 26.62
C SER A 540 5.97 9.03 25.94
N VAL A 541 5.50 9.26 24.71
CA VAL A 541 4.76 8.27 23.94
C VAL A 541 5.61 7.79 22.77
N PHE A 542 5.75 6.48 22.72
CA PHE A 542 6.44 5.71 21.70
C PHE A 542 5.41 4.88 20.93
N GLN A 543 5.72 4.52 19.69
CA GLN A 543 4.97 3.55 18.90
C GLN A 543 5.97 2.61 18.23
N ASP A 544 5.86 1.30 18.49
CA ASP A 544 6.85 0.28 18.09
C ASP A 544 8.29 0.62 18.51
N GLY A 545 8.46 1.22 19.68
CA GLY A 545 9.77 1.59 20.23
C GLY A 545 10.38 2.86 19.66
N ILE A 546 9.70 3.51 18.72
CA ILE A 546 10.07 4.83 18.19
C ILE A 546 9.36 5.92 18.99
N PHE A 547 10.12 6.89 19.48
CA PHE A 547 9.55 8.08 20.12
C PHE A 547 8.75 8.91 19.12
N VAL A 548 7.56 9.31 19.53
CA VAL A 548 6.70 10.17 18.73
C VAL A 548 6.66 11.57 19.32
N THR A 549 6.25 11.69 20.59
CA THR A 549 6.10 12.98 21.26
C THR A 549 5.97 12.83 22.77
N GLN A 550 6.04 13.94 23.49
CA GLN A 550 5.82 14.01 24.93
C GLN A 550 4.59 14.86 25.23
N ILE A 551 3.68 14.32 26.06
CA ILE A 551 2.37 14.89 26.32
C ILE A 551 2.13 14.99 27.83
N ASP A 552 2.14 16.21 28.31
CA ASP A 552 1.86 16.62 29.68
C ASP A 552 0.35 16.57 30.01
N THR A 553 -0.52 16.85 29.04
CA THR A 553 -1.98 16.81 29.20
C THR A 553 -2.58 15.40 29.36
N LEU A 554 -1.76 14.35 29.23
CA LEU A 554 -2.13 12.99 29.63
C LEU A 554 -2.11 12.80 31.15
N LEU A 555 -1.32 13.60 31.86
CA LEU A 555 -1.31 13.63 33.32
C LEU A 555 -2.31 14.68 33.86
N PRO A 556 -2.98 14.40 34.97
CA PRO A 556 -3.71 15.40 35.74
C PRO A 556 -2.79 16.55 36.16
N ASP A 557 -3.34 17.77 36.27
CA ASP A 557 -2.57 18.99 36.54
C ASP A 557 -1.65 18.86 37.76
N GLY A 558 -2.12 18.24 38.84
CA GLY A 558 -1.34 18.05 40.06
C GLY A 558 -0.15 17.09 39.93
N ALA A 559 -0.18 16.17 38.96
CA ALA A 559 0.85 15.14 38.75
C ALA A 559 1.98 15.60 37.80
N ARG A 560 1.74 16.60 36.94
CA ARG A 560 2.65 17.01 35.85
C ARG A 560 4.07 17.37 36.29
N ASN A 561 4.24 17.84 37.51
CA ASN A 561 5.54 18.27 38.05
C ASN A 561 6.27 17.19 38.84
N TYR A 562 5.69 15.99 38.98
CA TYR A 562 6.22 14.95 39.87
C TYR A 562 6.30 13.58 39.22
N VAL A 563 5.49 13.31 38.19
CA VAL A 563 5.36 12.00 37.57
C VAL A 563 5.94 12.01 36.17
N ILE A 564 6.82 11.05 35.87
CA ILE A 564 7.31 10.77 34.52
C ILE A 564 6.52 9.58 33.98
N GLY A 565 5.91 9.72 32.82
CA GLY A 565 5.24 8.61 32.14
C GLY A 565 6.00 8.14 30.91
N ARG A 566 5.99 6.83 30.64
CA ARG A 566 6.42 6.26 29.36
C ARG A 566 5.40 5.25 28.87
N ILE A 567 4.98 5.38 27.62
CA ILE A 567 4.02 4.48 26.97
C ILE A 567 4.59 4.09 25.61
N ASN A 568 4.61 2.80 25.29
CA ASN A 568 4.94 2.28 23.97
C ASN A 568 3.72 1.57 23.38
N LEU A 569 3.05 2.26 22.46
CA LEU A 569 1.86 1.79 21.78
C LEU A 569 2.21 0.73 20.73
N MET A 570 1.53 -0.41 20.79
CA MET A 570 1.76 -1.56 19.91
C MET A 570 0.42 -2.21 19.55
N GLY A 571 0.45 -3.14 18.59
CA GLY A 571 -0.73 -3.92 18.19
C GLY A 571 -1.93 -3.05 17.77
N GLU A 572 -3.10 -3.38 18.32
CA GLU A 572 -4.38 -2.71 18.04
C GLU A 572 -4.51 -1.35 18.76
N GLU A 573 -3.66 -1.07 19.75
CA GLU A 573 -3.66 0.17 20.53
C GLU A 573 -2.85 1.30 19.87
N LYS A 574 -2.33 1.07 18.65
CA LYS A 574 -1.62 2.09 17.88
C LYS A 574 -2.53 3.25 17.48
N CYS A 575 -1.90 4.42 17.37
CA CYS A 575 -2.52 5.62 16.87
C CYS A 575 -2.06 5.91 15.44
N GLU A 576 -2.89 6.67 14.72
CA GLU A 576 -2.48 7.25 13.45
C GLU A 576 -1.43 8.33 13.72
N LEU A 577 -0.41 8.39 12.86
CA LEU A 577 0.70 9.32 12.96
C LEU A 577 0.66 10.34 11.84
N SER A 578 1.14 11.55 12.13
CA SER A 578 1.46 12.52 11.09
C SER A 578 2.58 12.01 10.17
N MET A 579 2.68 12.59 8.96
CA MET A 579 3.72 12.23 7.99
C MET A 579 5.15 12.38 8.54
N ASP A 580 5.39 13.38 9.40
CA ASP A 580 6.68 13.62 10.08
C ASP A 580 6.90 12.72 11.33
N ARG A 581 5.88 11.93 11.70
CA ARG A 581 5.86 11.01 12.85
C ARG A 581 6.15 11.67 14.19
N ASN A 582 5.81 12.95 14.33
CA ASN A 582 6.00 13.71 15.56
C ASN A 582 4.66 14.08 16.24
N ARG A 583 3.52 13.67 15.67
CA ARG A 583 2.18 13.89 16.22
C ARG A 583 1.35 12.61 16.15
N LEU A 584 0.55 12.42 17.20
CA LEU A 584 -0.41 11.33 17.34
C LEU A 584 -1.82 11.85 17.10
N PHE A 585 -2.60 11.10 16.36
CA PHE A 585 -4.05 11.28 16.21
C PHE A 585 -4.76 10.11 16.89
N TRP A 586 -5.67 10.45 17.78
CA TRP A 586 -6.35 9.53 18.69
C TRP A 586 -7.84 9.70 18.50
N THR A 587 -8.57 8.59 18.62
CA THR A 587 -10.01 8.66 18.86
C THR A 587 -10.29 9.03 20.33
N ASP A 588 -11.48 9.58 20.60
CA ASP A 588 -11.90 9.91 21.96
C ASP A 588 -11.89 8.68 22.89
N ALA A 589 -12.23 7.51 22.35
CA ALA A 589 -12.21 6.24 23.08
C ALA A 589 -10.77 5.84 23.49
N GLN A 590 -9.81 5.93 22.56
CA GLN A 590 -8.40 5.64 22.84
C GLN A 590 -7.83 6.58 23.90
N LEU A 591 -8.04 7.89 23.74
CA LEU A 591 -7.54 8.90 24.68
C LEU A 591 -8.14 8.69 26.08
N SER A 592 -9.44 8.43 26.17
CA SER A 592 -10.12 8.15 27.43
C SER A 592 -9.61 6.87 28.10
N GLY A 593 -9.38 5.81 27.31
CA GLY A 593 -8.81 4.56 27.79
C GLY A 593 -7.39 4.72 28.33
N ILE A 594 -6.52 5.45 27.62
CA ILE A 594 -5.15 5.74 28.06
C ILE A 594 -5.16 6.57 29.36
N ARG A 595 -5.99 7.61 29.43
CA ARG A 595 -6.14 8.43 30.64
C ARG A 595 -6.61 7.60 31.85
N ARG A 596 -7.55 6.68 31.64
CA ARG A 596 -8.02 5.77 32.69
C ARG A 596 -6.88 4.86 33.20
N LYS A 597 -6.09 4.26 32.28
CA LYS A 597 -4.92 3.45 32.63
C LYS A 597 -3.90 4.25 33.43
N ILE A 598 -3.61 5.50 33.01
CA ILE A 598 -2.73 6.42 33.74
C ILE A 598 -3.27 6.69 35.15
N LEU A 599 -4.57 6.95 35.32
CA LEU A 599 -5.17 7.17 36.64
C LEU A 599 -4.99 5.96 37.57
N HIS A 600 -5.18 4.74 37.07
CA HIS A 600 -4.88 3.53 37.85
C HIS A 600 -3.40 3.46 38.25
N GLY A 601 -2.47 3.73 37.33
CA GLY A 601 -1.04 3.77 37.64
C GLY A 601 -0.68 4.86 38.67
N LEU A 602 -1.35 6.01 38.63
CA LEU A 602 -1.17 7.09 39.61
C LEU A 602 -1.61 6.65 41.02
N ILE A 603 -2.70 5.89 41.12
CA ILE A 603 -3.15 5.29 42.39
C ILE A 603 -2.06 4.35 42.92
N ASP A 604 -1.52 3.50 42.07
CA ASP A 604 -0.52 2.51 42.46
C ASP A 604 0.79 3.16 42.94
N ILE A 605 1.36 4.12 42.21
CA ILE A 605 2.58 4.82 42.69
C ILE A 605 2.32 5.65 43.95
N ALA A 606 1.14 6.25 44.10
CA ALA A 606 0.80 7.03 45.29
C ALA A 606 0.64 6.12 46.52
N ASN A 607 0.04 4.95 46.35
CA ASN A 607 -0.07 3.94 47.39
C ASN A 607 1.30 3.40 47.81
N LEU A 608 2.16 3.05 46.84
CA LEU A 608 3.53 2.59 47.11
C LEU A 608 4.36 3.64 47.87
N MET A 609 4.23 4.92 47.48
CA MET A 609 4.90 6.03 48.15
C MET A 609 4.42 6.20 49.59
N LEU A 610 3.11 6.13 49.84
CA LEU A 610 2.56 6.26 51.19
C LEU A 610 2.92 5.07 52.07
N ASP A 611 2.89 3.85 51.54
CA ASP A 611 3.35 2.65 52.25
C ASP A 611 4.84 2.77 52.64
N ALA A 612 5.69 3.28 51.74
CA ALA A 612 7.10 3.55 52.07
C ALA A 612 7.26 4.62 53.17
N LEU A 613 6.42 5.66 53.19
CA LEU A 613 6.44 6.66 54.26
C LEU A 613 5.99 6.09 55.62
N ASP A 614 5.07 5.12 55.62
CA ASP A 614 4.60 4.39 56.81
C ASP A 614 5.72 3.53 57.40
N THR A 615 6.50 2.88 56.53
CA THR A 615 7.63 2.02 56.97
C THR A 615 8.84 2.80 57.48
N GLN A 616 9.04 4.06 57.05
CA GLN A 616 10.21 4.89 57.43
C GLN A 616 10.01 5.77 58.69
N ASP A 617 8.85 5.72 59.35
CA ASP A 617 8.49 6.62 60.48
C ASP A 617 8.78 8.10 60.16
N SER A 618 8.22 8.53 59.03
CA SER A 618 8.43 9.88 58.48
C SER A 618 7.81 10.94 59.39
N ALA A 619 8.46 12.11 59.52
CA ALA A 619 7.95 13.20 60.33
C ALA A 619 6.49 13.58 59.92
N PRO A 620 5.57 13.80 60.88
CA PRO A 620 4.15 14.04 60.56
C PRO A 620 3.91 15.18 59.57
N THR A 621 4.76 16.21 59.60
CA THR A 621 4.70 17.38 58.70
C THR A 621 5.08 17.02 57.27
N SER A 622 6.16 16.27 57.07
CA SER A 622 6.60 15.76 55.76
C SER A 622 5.57 14.82 55.15
N ARG A 623 5.05 13.89 55.97
CA ARG A 623 3.99 12.96 55.56
C ARG A 623 2.75 13.71 55.07
N GLN A 624 2.22 14.64 55.87
CA GLN A 624 1.03 15.40 55.49
C GLN A 624 1.26 16.23 54.22
N SER A 625 2.45 16.82 54.07
CA SER A 625 2.80 17.59 52.87
C SER A 625 2.81 16.70 51.62
N ILE A 626 3.41 15.52 51.68
CA ILE A 626 3.43 14.57 50.56
C ILE A 626 2.02 14.07 50.25
N THR A 627 1.24 13.68 51.26
CA THR A 627 -0.16 13.26 51.08
C THR A 627 -1.00 14.33 50.38
N ASN A 628 -0.83 15.60 50.75
CA ASN A 628 -1.55 16.70 50.11
C ASN A 628 -1.15 16.88 48.63
N ILE A 629 0.14 16.70 48.30
CA ILE A 629 0.62 16.75 46.90
C ILE A 629 0.07 15.55 46.12
N LEU A 630 0.18 14.33 46.63
CA LEU A 630 -0.36 13.13 45.99
C LEU A 630 -1.88 13.25 45.77
N ALA A 631 -2.62 13.77 46.75
CA ALA A 631 -4.05 14.01 46.60
C ALA A 631 -4.40 15.07 45.54
N SER A 632 -3.44 15.89 45.10
CA SER A 632 -3.62 16.80 43.96
C SER A 632 -3.61 16.08 42.61
N PHE A 633 -3.13 14.84 42.54
CA PHE A 633 -3.10 14.05 41.32
C PHE A 633 -4.50 13.59 40.91
N PHE A 634 -5.44 13.55 41.85
CA PHE A 634 -6.75 12.97 41.66
C PHE A 634 -7.83 14.06 41.65
N ASP A 635 -8.47 14.23 40.49
CA ASP A 635 -9.71 14.98 40.34
C ASP A 635 -10.88 14.06 40.67
N PHE A 636 -11.76 14.49 41.59
CA PHE A 636 -12.92 13.70 42.01
C PHE A 636 -13.89 13.38 40.85
N ASN A 637 -13.88 14.14 39.75
CA ASN A 637 -14.73 13.88 38.59
C ASN A 637 -14.24 12.69 37.74
N LEU A 638 -12.99 12.27 37.91
CA LEU A 638 -12.35 11.23 37.11
C LEU A 638 -12.17 9.90 37.87
N ILE A 639 -12.58 9.85 39.15
CA ILE A 639 -12.41 8.70 40.04
C ILE A 639 -13.73 7.94 40.10
N ASP A 640 -13.74 6.75 39.50
CA ASP A 640 -14.84 5.80 39.64
C ASP A 640 -14.81 5.05 40.99
N ASP A 641 -15.89 4.34 41.32
CA ASP A 641 -16.00 3.56 42.55
C ASP A 641 -14.86 2.53 42.74
N GLY A 642 -14.38 1.91 41.65
CA GLY A 642 -13.30 0.93 41.69
C GLY A 642 -11.94 1.57 42.00
N MET A 643 -11.67 2.73 41.40
CA MET A 643 -10.50 3.57 41.71
C MET A 643 -10.55 4.07 43.14
N TYR A 644 -11.71 4.55 43.60
CA TYR A 644 -11.89 5.08 44.95
C TYR A 644 -11.55 4.04 46.01
N GLN A 645 -12.02 2.80 45.85
CA GLN A 645 -11.74 1.69 46.77
C GLN A 645 -10.25 1.34 46.88
N ARG A 646 -9.48 1.57 45.81
CA ARG A 646 -8.03 1.31 45.77
C ARG A 646 -7.19 2.43 46.36
N LEU A 647 -7.72 3.65 46.53
CA LEU A 647 -6.95 4.76 47.11
C LEU A 647 -6.55 4.49 48.56
N TYR A 648 -5.31 4.84 48.92
CA TYR A 648 -4.87 4.81 50.31
C TYR A 648 -5.82 5.66 51.19
N PRO A 649 -6.21 5.23 52.41
CA PRO A 649 -7.24 5.91 53.21
C PRO A 649 -7.00 7.41 53.46
N PRO A 650 -5.75 7.89 53.70
CA PRO A 650 -5.46 9.33 53.78
C PRO A 650 -5.78 10.10 52.49
N LEU A 651 -5.61 9.49 51.32
CA LEU A 651 -5.95 10.11 50.03
C LEU A 651 -7.47 10.18 49.84
N GLN A 652 -8.19 9.10 50.19
CA GLN A 652 -9.66 9.08 50.19
C GLN A 652 -10.23 10.25 50.99
N GLN A 653 -9.73 10.49 52.21
CA GLN A 653 -10.18 11.60 53.05
C GLN A 653 -9.97 12.98 52.39
N VAL A 654 -8.84 13.19 51.70
CA VAL A 654 -8.56 14.46 51.03
C VAL A 654 -9.43 14.62 49.78
N VAL A 655 -9.62 13.56 48.99
CA VAL A 655 -10.49 13.56 47.81
C VAL A 655 -11.95 13.81 48.22
N GLU A 656 -12.46 13.10 49.22
CA GLU A 656 -13.79 13.33 49.79
C GLU A 656 -13.94 14.77 50.29
N LYS A 657 -12.93 15.32 50.97
CA LYS A 657 -12.95 16.69 51.45
C LYS A 657 -13.02 17.70 50.29
N LYS A 658 -12.25 17.50 49.22
CA LYS A 658 -12.30 18.36 48.03
C LYS A 658 -13.68 18.31 47.37
N PHE A 659 -14.24 17.13 47.19
CA PHE A 659 -15.58 16.96 46.65
C PHE A 659 -16.63 17.62 47.56
N ARG A 660 -16.51 17.43 48.86
CA ARG A 660 -17.37 18.04 49.89
C ARG A 660 -17.33 19.57 49.84
N ASP A 661 -16.15 20.16 49.68
CA ASP A 661 -15.98 21.60 49.58
C ASP A 661 -16.52 22.14 48.23
N PHE A 662 -16.32 21.44 47.12
CA PHE A 662 -16.93 21.75 45.83
C PHE A 662 -18.46 21.76 45.90
N VAL A 663 -19.05 20.72 46.48
CA VAL A 663 -20.49 20.62 46.71
C VAL A 663 -20.95 21.82 47.56
N ARG A 664 -20.29 22.14 48.67
CA ARG A 664 -20.63 23.31 49.52
C ARG A 664 -20.64 24.63 48.74
N ILE A 665 -19.66 24.88 47.90
CA ILE A 665 -19.54 26.12 47.13
C ILE A 665 -20.69 26.22 46.11
N ASN A 666 -20.95 25.15 45.36
CA ASN A 666 -22.06 25.13 44.41
C ASN A 666 -23.43 25.24 45.09
N PHE A 667 -23.59 24.64 46.27
CA PHE A 667 -24.78 24.80 47.12
C PHE A 667 -24.93 26.23 47.67
N ALA A 668 -23.84 26.90 48.04
CA ALA A 668 -23.87 28.27 48.52
C ALA A 668 -24.28 29.26 47.41
N HIS A 669 -23.88 29.01 46.16
CA HIS A 669 -24.30 29.81 45.01
C HIS A 669 -25.75 29.53 44.57
N THR A 670 -26.27 28.33 44.79
CA THR A 670 -27.67 27.97 44.49
C THR A 670 -28.67 28.34 45.59
N ARG A 671 -28.25 28.96 46.71
CA ARG A 671 -29.15 29.42 47.79
C ARG A 671 -30.25 30.42 47.38
N ASN A 672 -30.24 30.96 46.16
CA ASN A 672 -31.37 31.70 45.59
C ASN A 672 -32.42 30.80 44.91
N MET A 673 -32.25 29.47 44.91
CA MET A 673 -33.23 28.51 44.42
C MET A 673 -33.51 27.47 45.51
N SER A 674 -34.79 27.27 45.82
CA SER A 674 -35.33 26.45 46.91
C SER A 674 -35.18 24.93 46.74
N HIS A 675 -34.24 24.46 45.92
CA HIS A 675 -34.04 23.04 45.65
C HIS A 675 -32.58 22.63 45.89
N VAL A 676 -32.40 21.67 46.80
CA VAL A 676 -31.17 20.88 46.94
C VAL A 676 -30.96 20.13 45.62
N PRO A 677 -29.80 20.26 44.94
CA PRO A 677 -29.45 19.39 43.82
C PRO A 677 -29.71 17.93 44.18
N GLU A 678 -30.58 17.26 43.42
CA GLU A 678 -30.82 15.83 43.58
C GLU A 678 -29.50 15.07 43.35
N ALA A 679 -29.30 13.97 44.08
CA ALA A 679 -28.06 13.18 43.99
C ALA A 679 -27.91 12.50 42.61
N ASP A 680 -28.96 12.56 41.80
CA ASP A 680 -29.13 11.90 40.51
C ASP A 680 -28.17 12.44 39.43
N GLY A 681 -27.53 13.59 39.66
CA GLY A 681 -26.50 14.16 38.78
C GLY A 681 -25.08 13.62 38.99
N TYR A 682 -24.84 12.79 40.01
CA TYR A 682 -23.52 12.22 40.32
C TYR A 682 -23.52 10.70 40.09
N ALA A 683 -22.56 10.24 39.27
CA ALA A 683 -22.55 8.89 38.73
C ALA A 683 -22.10 7.82 39.75
N GLU A 684 -21.18 8.16 40.65
CA GLU A 684 -20.47 7.20 41.51
C GLU A 684 -21.08 7.07 42.92
N ASP A 685 -21.08 5.87 43.48
CA ASP A 685 -21.66 5.58 44.79
C ASP A 685 -20.92 6.29 45.93
N TRP A 686 -19.59 6.37 45.88
CA TRP A 686 -18.81 7.07 46.90
C TRP A 686 -19.18 8.57 46.98
N GLN A 687 -19.48 9.20 45.84
CA GLN A 687 -19.94 10.59 45.78
C GLN A 687 -21.34 10.75 46.40
N ARG A 688 -22.25 9.82 46.10
CA ARG A 688 -23.61 9.79 46.68
C ARG A 688 -23.56 9.63 48.20
N VAL A 689 -22.64 8.81 48.73
CA VAL A 689 -22.43 8.65 50.18
C VAL A 689 -21.99 9.98 50.81
N VAL A 690 -21.03 10.69 50.21
CA VAL A 690 -20.57 12.00 50.70
C VAL A 690 -21.72 13.02 50.70
N ILE A 691 -22.51 13.10 49.63
CA ILE A 691 -23.69 13.99 49.55
C ILE A 691 -24.77 13.58 50.56
N GLY A 692 -25.01 12.29 50.76
CA GLY A 692 -25.94 11.78 51.76
C GLY A 692 -25.55 12.21 53.18
N SER A 693 -24.25 12.29 53.46
CA SER A 693 -23.74 12.81 54.74
C SER A 693 -24.00 14.31 54.94
N PHE A 694 -24.14 15.08 53.85
CA PHE A 694 -24.56 16.48 53.88
C PHE A 694 -26.03 16.64 54.15
N LYS A 695 -26.90 15.88 53.47
CA LYS A 695 -28.36 15.98 53.70
C LYS A 695 -28.75 15.70 55.15
N LYS A 696 -27.94 14.91 55.86
CA LYS A 696 -28.14 14.56 57.28
C LYS A 696 -27.61 15.62 58.27
N LYS A 697 -26.74 16.54 57.85
CA LYS A 697 -26.14 17.60 58.69
C LYS A 697 -26.79 18.93 58.40
#